data_AF-A0A850B5D1-F1
#
_entry.id   AF-A0A850B5D1-F1
#
_cell.length_a   1.000
_cell.length_b   1.000
_cell.length_c   1.000
_cell.angle_alpha   90.00
_cell.angle_beta   90.00
_cell.angle_gamma   90.00
#
_symmetry.space_group_name_H-M   'P 1'
#
loop_
_entity.id
_entity.type
_entity.pdbx_description
1 polymer ?
#
loop_
_entity_poly.entity_id
_entity_poly.type
_entity_poly.pdbx_seq_one_letter_code
_entity_poly.pdbx_strand_id
1 'polypeptide(L)'
;MELHRIGSISPGDWYHDVRDQLKWHIYRRAEAAFVAGDAARDALTTAEAVQRRQTEIRESFIRSIGGLPDSHGIPEALVSGVIQRSGFRIERLIYESRPRNYITSLLYVPDHRTEPGPAVLFLCGHATQGKAYPEYQRVCQLLARSGFVVLAQDPIGQGERLSYLGDSGSPPPIGPCTHEHDHAGSQCVPVGWRLARFFLHDAMRSLDYLAARPEVDPSRIGLTGNSGGGTQSSLLMMTDPRIAAAAPGTFIMNRRTYMYTGGSQDAEQIWPGFTASGFDHEDILIAMAPKPVAVLAVTDDFFPIEGTRRTVERCRRIWEIFGVRELPALVEDAAGHAYTRTLAVEATRFFSRQLRGADCEPDYDAVEPLAESEVRCSRSGQVMRDFPDAEAVFESVDRRRRDLNDERQRRSTPTRQRAEEFLRTRVAAHRVPCDHNARSYCTDHVAGLRMDALVWWSQPDLLGHALAITNPSRPLRGSPVTLALWDGGTSETRGHWSWIRDTVEAGRSVVVLDVSGVGALAPHDLLTGYAPKEFYGVIHKLADDLTWLNDNLAMLRTYDVLRAADMLRDRYEVRDLTIYALSGPARECMYGILAAQLAPDIRLEVEGEVPAYSDWVGERLYDPQNIKAIELPGVLEWFDLPELLDP
;
A
#
# COMPACT_ATOMS: atom_id res chain seq x y z
N MET A 1 37.15 -13.15 -21.02
CA MET A 1 36.90 -11.99 -20.12
C MET A 1 37.47 -12.22 -18.72
N GLU A 2 37.83 -11.15 -18.00
CA GLU A 2 38.24 -11.22 -16.59
C GLU A 2 37.04 -11.46 -15.65
N LEU A 3 37.25 -12.24 -14.58
CA LEU A 3 36.21 -12.59 -13.59
C LEU A 3 35.48 -11.38 -12.99
N HIS A 4 36.14 -10.23 -12.90
CA HIS A 4 35.55 -9.03 -12.29
C HIS A 4 34.43 -8.37 -13.14
N ARG A 5 34.27 -8.76 -14.41
CA ARG A 5 33.30 -8.16 -15.35
C ARG A 5 32.04 -8.99 -15.59
N ILE A 6 31.94 -10.18 -14.99
CA ILE A 6 30.84 -11.12 -15.32
C ILE A 6 29.48 -10.58 -14.87
N GLY A 7 29.39 -10.06 -13.65
CA GLY A 7 28.13 -9.56 -13.10
C GLY A 7 27.69 -8.20 -13.63
N SER A 8 28.49 -7.55 -14.47
CA SER A 8 28.13 -6.26 -15.08
C SER A 8 27.54 -6.39 -16.48
N ILE A 9 27.42 -7.61 -17.00
CA ILE A 9 26.87 -7.84 -18.35
C ILE A 9 25.38 -7.55 -18.35
N SER A 10 24.96 -6.60 -19.17
CA SER A 10 23.56 -6.25 -19.32
C SER A 10 23.11 -6.25 -20.79
N PRO A 11 21.89 -6.73 -21.10
CA PRO A 11 21.29 -6.51 -22.43
C PRO A 11 21.26 -5.02 -22.86
N GLY A 12 21.29 -4.11 -21.88
CA GLY A 12 21.43 -2.66 -22.03
C GLY A 12 22.70 -2.21 -22.74
N ASP A 13 23.77 -3.00 -22.67
CA ASP A 13 25.06 -2.63 -23.26
C ASP A 13 25.05 -2.68 -24.80
N TRP A 14 24.02 -3.25 -25.42
CA TRP A 14 23.98 -3.49 -26.86
C TRP A 14 22.74 -2.90 -27.56
N TYR A 15 21.52 -3.35 -27.21
CA TYR A 15 20.35 -3.13 -28.08
C TYR A 15 19.01 -2.86 -27.37
N HIS A 16 18.90 -3.07 -26.06
CA HIS A 16 17.63 -2.91 -25.34
C HIS A 16 17.82 -2.19 -24.02
N ASP A 17 17.15 -1.06 -23.81
CA ASP A 17 17.05 -0.46 -22.48
C ASP A 17 16.10 -1.30 -21.61
N VAL A 18 16.65 -2.32 -20.95
CA VAL A 18 15.92 -3.24 -20.08
C VAL A 18 15.56 -2.63 -18.73
N ARG A 19 16.26 -1.58 -18.31
CA ARG A 19 16.07 -0.95 -17.00
C ARG A 19 14.74 -0.20 -16.93
N ASP A 20 14.24 0.25 -18.07
CA ASP A 20 12.96 0.93 -18.17
C ASP A 20 11.76 -0.02 -18.38
N GLN A 21 12.00 -1.27 -18.76
CA GLN A 21 10.95 -2.20 -19.18
C GLN A 21 9.95 -2.55 -18.08
N LEU A 22 10.41 -2.80 -16.84
CA LEU A 22 9.51 -3.12 -15.73
C LEU A 22 8.55 -1.95 -15.44
N LYS A 23 9.09 -0.73 -15.38
CA LYS A 23 8.30 0.49 -15.22
C LYS A 23 7.27 0.63 -16.32
N TRP A 24 7.68 0.53 -17.59
CA TRP A 24 6.76 0.69 -18.72
C TRP A 24 5.74 -0.44 -18.85
N HIS A 25 6.11 -1.67 -18.50
CA HIS A 25 5.17 -2.80 -18.42
C HIS A 25 4.03 -2.49 -17.45
N ILE A 26 4.36 -1.98 -16.26
CA ILE A 26 3.38 -1.61 -15.24
C ILE A 26 2.58 -0.37 -15.70
N TYR A 27 3.25 0.67 -16.18
CA TYR A 27 2.61 1.94 -16.53
C TYR A 27 1.66 1.80 -17.70
N ARG A 28 1.97 0.98 -18.71
CA ARG A 28 1.06 0.71 -19.84
C ARG A 28 -0.22 0.00 -19.39
N ARG A 29 -0.11 -0.93 -18.43
CA ARG A 29 -1.29 -1.60 -17.85
C ARG A 29 -2.14 -0.63 -17.03
N ALA A 30 -1.50 0.20 -16.22
CA ALA A 30 -2.20 1.26 -15.48
C ALA A 30 -2.86 2.26 -16.42
N GLU A 31 -2.20 2.68 -17.49
CA GLU A 31 -2.75 3.55 -18.52
C GLU A 31 -4.01 2.97 -19.16
N ALA A 32 -3.98 1.69 -19.55
CA ALA A 32 -5.16 1.01 -20.08
C ALA A 32 -6.33 0.99 -19.07
N ALA A 33 -6.03 0.75 -17.79
CA ALA A 33 -7.03 0.78 -16.73
C ALA A 33 -7.60 2.20 -16.48
N PHE A 34 -6.76 3.24 -16.55
CA PHE A 34 -7.20 4.63 -16.43
C PHE A 34 -8.13 5.03 -17.59
N VAL A 35 -7.78 4.67 -18.83
CA VAL A 35 -8.62 4.94 -20.02
C VAL A 35 -9.96 4.22 -19.90
N ALA A 36 -9.96 2.94 -19.51
CA ALA A 36 -11.19 2.18 -19.30
C ALA A 36 -12.06 2.79 -18.17
N GLY A 37 -11.43 3.21 -17.07
CA GLY A 37 -12.10 3.87 -15.94
C GLY A 37 -12.72 5.21 -16.33
N ASP A 38 -12.01 6.03 -17.12
CA ASP A 38 -12.53 7.30 -17.63
C ASP A 38 -13.78 7.08 -18.48
N ALA A 39 -13.73 6.12 -19.40
CA ALA A 39 -14.88 5.76 -20.23
C ALA A 39 -16.07 5.27 -19.39
N ALA A 40 -15.82 4.47 -18.34
CA ALA A 40 -16.86 3.99 -17.43
C ALA A 40 -17.53 5.15 -16.66
N ARG A 41 -16.74 6.12 -16.15
CA ARG A 41 -17.27 7.31 -15.48
C ARG A 41 -18.01 8.24 -16.42
N ASP A 42 -17.55 8.37 -17.67
CA ASP A 42 -18.21 9.20 -18.70
C ASP A 42 -19.55 8.64 -19.16
N ALA A 43 -19.78 7.32 -18.99
CA ALA A 43 -21.05 6.67 -19.26
C ALA A 43 -22.11 6.87 -18.15
N LEU A 44 -21.77 7.50 -17.01
CA LEU A 44 -22.71 7.79 -15.93
C LEU A 44 -23.59 8.98 -16.29
N THR A 45 -24.78 8.72 -16.84
CA THR A 45 -25.70 9.78 -17.30
C THR A 45 -27.02 9.87 -16.52
N THR A 46 -27.25 8.98 -15.55
CA THR A 46 -28.48 8.96 -14.74
C THR A 46 -28.18 8.78 -13.26
N ALA A 47 -29.09 9.26 -12.40
CA ALA A 47 -28.97 9.12 -10.95
C ALA A 47 -28.85 7.65 -10.51
N GLU A 48 -29.61 6.75 -11.13
CA GLU A 48 -29.55 5.31 -10.84
C GLU A 48 -28.20 4.70 -11.24
N ALA A 49 -27.58 5.15 -12.34
CA ALA A 49 -26.25 4.69 -12.72
C ALA A 49 -25.19 5.14 -11.70
N VAL A 50 -25.29 6.38 -11.23
CA VAL A 50 -24.42 6.90 -10.16
C VAL A 50 -24.61 6.09 -8.88
N GLN A 51 -25.84 5.84 -8.45
CA GLN A 51 -26.13 5.06 -7.24
C GLN A 51 -25.57 3.63 -7.32
N ARG A 52 -25.72 2.95 -8.47
CA ARG A 52 -25.08 1.64 -8.68
C ARG A 52 -23.56 1.71 -8.56
N ARG A 53 -22.94 2.73 -9.17
CA ARG A 53 -21.49 2.94 -9.07
C ARG A 53 -21.04 3.17 -7.63
N GLN A 54 -21.82 3.91 -6.83
CA GLN A 54 -21.53 4.12 -5.41
C GLN A 54 -21.52 2.80 -4.61
N THR A 55 -22.49 1.92 -4.87
CA THR A 55 -22.53 0.57 -4.28
C THR A 55 -21.31 -0.25 -4.70
N GLU A 56 -20.97 -0.25 -6.00
CA GLU A 56 -19.80 -0.95 -6.53
C GLU A 56 -18.50 -0.48 -5.87
N ILE A 57 -18.30 0.83 -5.75
CA ILE A 57 -17.13 1.44 -5.09
C ILE A 57 -17.03 0.93 -3.64
N ARG A 58 -18.12 1.07 -2.87
CA ARG A 58 -18.14 0.69 -1.46
C ARG A 58 -17.80 -0.79 -1.28
N GLU A 59 -18.49 -1.67 -1.99
CA GLU A 59 -18.32 -3.10 -1.83
C GLU A 59 -16.95 -3.57 -2.32
N SER A 60 -16.48 -3.04 -3.46
CA SER A 60 -15.17 -3.39 -3.99
C SER A 60 -14.06 -2.92 -3.06
N PHE A 61 -14.15 -1.70 -2.53
CA PHE A 61 -13.18 -1.18 -1.58
C PHE A 61 -13.13 -2.02 -0.29
N ILE A 62 -14.28 -2.30 0.33
CA ILE A 62 -14.34 -3.12 1.56
C ILE A 62 -13.77 -4.52 1.32
N ARG A 63 -14.08 -5.16 0.18
CA ARG A 63 -13.48 -6.45 -0.17
C ARG A 63 -11.95 -6.34 -0.34
N SER A 64 -11.46 -5.29 -0.99
CA SER A 64 -10.05 -5.13 -1.31
C SER A 64 -9.14 -5.00 -0.08
N ILE A 65 -9.66 -4.46 1.02
CA ILE A 65 -8.92 -4.30 2.29
C ILE A 65 -9.07 -5.50 3.24
N GLY A 66 -9.77 -6.56 2.80
CA GLY A 66 -10.00 -7.79 3.55
C GLY A 66 -11.28 -7.79 4.41
N GLY A 67 -12.20 -6.84 4.19
CA GLY A 67 -13.40 -6.61 5.00
C GLY A 67 -13.20 -5.56 6.10
N LEU A 68 -14.10 -5.53 7.09
CA LEU A 68 -13.97 -4.71 8.30
C LEU A 68 -13.95 -5.57 9.57
N PRO A 69 -13.27 -5.14 10.65
CA PRO A 69 -13.40 -5.75 11.96
C PRO A 69 -14.85 -5.68 12.45
N ASP A 70 -15.24 -6.63 13.30
CA ASP A 70 -16.54 -6.58 13.98
C ASP A 70 -16.56 -5.46 15.01
N SER A 71 -17.70 -4.77 15.12
CA SER A 71 -17.95 -3.76 16.15
C SER A 71 -19.42 -3.76 16.56
N HIS A 72 -19.65 -3.52 17.86
CA HIS A 72 -20.98 -3.48 18.45
C HIS A 72 -21.11 -2.29 19.41
N GLY A 73 -22.28 -1.67 19.44
CA GLY A 73 -22.60 -0.57 20.35
C GLY A 73 -21.79 0.71 20.12
N ILE A 74 -22.05 1.70 20.95
CA ILE A 74 -21.31 2.97 20.98
C ILE A 74 -20.04 2.76 21.81
N PRO A 75 -18.85 3.24 21.38
CA PRO A 75 -17.65 3.14 22.20
C PRO A 75 -17.85 3.82 23.55
N GLU A 76 -17.51 3.11 24.64
CA GLU A 76 -17.41 3.75 25.95
C GLU A 76 -16.11 4.55 26.02
N ALA A 77 -16.21 5.84 26.35
CA ALA A 77 -15.06 6.73 26.42
C ALA A 77 -14.74 7.16 27.85
N LEU A 78 -13.47 7.02 28.22
CA LEU A 78 -12.88 7.66 29.38
C LEU A 78 -12.58 9.13 29.06
N VAL A 79 -13.20 10.04 29.81
CA VAL A 79 -12.84 11.46 29.79
C VAL A 79 -11.67 11.66 30.77
N SER A 80 -10.45 11.75 30.26
CA SER A 80 -9.26 11.92 31.12
C SER A 80 -9.06 13.36 31.60
N GLY A 81 -9.78 14.32 31.01
CA GLY A 81 -10.00 15.64 31.59
C GLY A 81 -10.58 16.64 30.61
N VAL A 82 -10.86 17.83 31.12
CA VAL A 82 -11.51 18.92 30.36
C VAL A 82 -10.67 20.18 30.46
N ILE A 83 -10.48 20.86 29.33
CA ILE A 83 -9.76 22.13 29.22
C ILE A 83 -10.76 23.19 28.77
N GLN A 84 -11.00 24.20 29.60
CA GLN A 84 -11.88 25.31 29.22
C GLN A 84 -11.09 26.33 28.39
N ARG A 85 -11.68 26.79 27.28
CA ARG A 85 -11.19 27.91 26.46
C ARG A 85 -12.28 28.96 26.33
N SER A 86 -11.96 30.07 25.67
CA SER A 86 -12.94 31.09 25.34
C SER A 86 -13.85 30.59 24.21
N GLY A 87 -15.11 30.30 24.52
CA GLY A 87 -16.16 29.95 23.56
C GLY A 87 -16.33 28.44 23.29
N PHE A 88 -15.46 27.60 23.85
CA PHE A 88 -15.57 26.14 23.77
C PHE A 88 -14.75 25.49 24.90
N ARG A 89 -15.01 24.20 25.13
CA ARG A 89 -14.17 23.32 25.95
C ARG A 89 -13.58 22.20 25.11
N ILE A 90 -12.48 21.61 25.57
CA ILE A 90 -11.84 20.43 24.98
C ILE A 90 -11.94 19.28 25.97
N GLU A 91 -12.63 18.21 25.61
CA GLU A 91 -12.64 16.95 26.35
C GLU A 91 -11.53 16.05 25.80
N ARG A 92 -10.66 15.54 26.67
CA ARG A 92 -9.62 14.56 26.34
C ARG A 92 -10.20 13.17 26.52
N LEU A 93 -10.20 12.38 25.45
CA LEU A 93 -10.93 11.13 25.38
C LEU A 93 -10.00 9.95 25.10
N ILE A 94 -10.29 8.82 25.73
CA ILE A 94 -9.72 7.51 25.40
C ILE A 94 -10.87 6.52 25.26
N TYR A 95 -10.97 5.82 24.14
CA TYR A 95 -11.98 4.77 23.92
C TYR A 95 -11.44 3.67 23.02
N GLU A 96 -12.07 2.51 23.04
CA GLU A 96 -11.66 1.38 22.21
C GLU A 96 -12.32 1.40 20.83
N SER A 97 -11.52 1.26 19.77
CA SER A 97 -12.05 1.01 18.43
C SER A 97 -12.31 -0.47 18.21
N ARG A 98 -11.39 -1.30 18.67
CA ARG A 98 -11.42 -2.77 18.71
C ARG A 98 -11.02 -3.18 20.13
N PRO A 99 -11.32 -4.41 20.58
CA PRO A 99 -10.91 -4.87 21.90
C PRO A 99 -9.44 -4.55 22.18
N ARG A 100 -9.19 -3.82 23.27
CA ARG A 100 -7.85 -3.38 23.72
C ARG A 100 -7.08 -2.46 22.76
N ASN A 101 -7.70 -1.97 21.69
CA ASN A 101 -7.10 -0.97 20.82
C ASN A 101 -7.65 0.41 21.16
N TYR A 102 -6.85 1.20 21.86
CA TYR A 102 -7.24 2.51 22.37
C TYR A 102 -6.99 3.62 21.34
N ILE A 103 -8.04 4.40 21.05
CA ILE A 103 -7.98 5.67 20.34
C ILE A 103 -7.93 6.79 21.38
N THR A 104 -6.96 7.69 21.22
CA THR A 104 -6.91 8.98 21.91
C THR A 104 -7.52 10.06 21.03
N SER A 105 -8.34 10.95 21.61
CA SER A 105 -9.01 12.00 20.85
C SER A 105 -9.22 13.28 21.64
N LEU A 106 -9.39 14.39 20.92
CA LEU A 106 -9.84 15.68 21.45
C LEU A 106 -11.22 15.98 20.91
N LEU A 107 -12.19 16.16 21.81
CA LEU A 107 -13.55 16.59 21.48
C LEU A 107 -13.70 18.07 21.86
N TYR A 108 -13.80 18.93 20.86
CA TYR A 108 -14.04 20.35 21.00
C TYR A 108 -15.55 20.59 21.01
N VAL A 109 -16.08 21.12 22.11
CA VAL A 109 -17.52 21.35 22.30
C VAL A 109 -17.76 22.85 22.52
N PRO A 110 -18.54 23.52 21.66
CA PRO A 110 -18.90 24.93 21.85
C PRO A 110 -19.59 25.16 23.21
N ASP A 111 -19.28 26.28 23.85
CA ASP A 111 -19.92 26.67 25.10
C ASP A 111 -21.41 27.00 24.89
N HIS A 112 -22.20 26.94 25.96
CA HIS A 112 -23.61 27.35 26.01
C HIS A 112 -24.53 26.69 24.97
N ARG A 113 -24.14 25.54 24.43
CA ARG A 113 -24.98 24.77 23.53
C ARG A 113 -26.14 24.13 24.29
N THR A 114 -27.37 24.48 23.93
CA THR A 114 -28.58 23.95 24.56
C THR A 114 -29.28 22.87 23.72
N GLU A 115 -28.97 22.78 22.43
CA GLU A 115 -29.61 21.87 21.47
C GLU A 115 -28.57 21.08 20.65
N PRO A 116 -28.90 19.84 20.21
CA PRO A 116 -28.08 19.10 19.26
C PRO A 116 -27.89 19.86 17.94
N GLY A 117 -26.72 19.71 17.32
CA GLY A 117 -26.42 20.43 16.08
C GLY A 117 -25.24 19.86 15.31
N PRO A 118 -24.68 20.60 14.35
CA PRO A 118 -23.68 20.05 13.46
C PRO A 118 -22.39 19.70 14.19
N ALA A 119 -21.70 18.70 13.65
CA ALA A 119 -20.41 18.25 14.10
C ALA A 119 -19.47 18.01 12.92
N VAL A 120 -18.17 17.92 13.18
CA VAL A 120 -17.15 17.58 12.20
C VAL A 120 -16.22 16.52 12.78
N LEU A 121 -16.04 15.41 12.08
CA LEU A 121 -14.94 14.50 12.33
C LEU A 121 -13.69 15.03 11.61
N PHE A 122 -12.65 15.33 12.38
CA PHE A 122 -11.35 15.77 11.87
C PHE A 122 -10.36 14.60 11.92
N LEU A 123 -9.79 14.25 10.77
CA LEU A 123 -8.81 13.17 10.64
C LEU A 123 -7.42 13.77 10.41
N CYS A 124 -6.46 13.36 11.24
CA CYS A 124 -5.10 13.90 11.18
C CYS A 124 -4.31 13.27 10.02
N GLY A 125 -3.54 14.10 9.31
CA GLY A 125 -2.52 13.62 8.37
C GLY A 125 -1.25 13.14 9.03
N HIS A 126 -0.23 12.89 8.22
CA HIS A 126 1.11 12.40 8.61
C HIS A 126 1.94 13.42 9.43
N ALA A 127 1.41 13.86 10.56
CA ALA A 127 2.10 14.62 11.57
C ALA A 127 2.35 13.73 12.78
N THR A 128 3.62 13.61 13.22
CA THR A 128 4.00 12.76 14.35
C THR A 128 3.19 13.06 15.62
N GLN A 129 2.83 14.32 15.86
CA GLN A 129 2.03 14.74 17.01
C GLN A 129 0.54 14.36 16.92
N GLY A 130 0.07 13.85 15.78
CA GLY A 130 -1.34 13.49 15.57
C GLY A 130 -2.28 14.66 15.86
N LYS A 131 -3.27 14.44 16.73
CA LYS A 131 -4.27 15.43 17.15
C LYS A 131 -3.68 16.64 17.88
N ALA A 132 -2.46 16.51 18.42
CA ALA A 132 -1.76 17.59 19.09
C ALA A 132 -0.98 18.50 18.14
N TYR A 133 -0.94 18.20 16.84
CA TYR A 133 -0.26 19.04 15.85
C TYR A 133 -0.87 20.46 15.81
N PRO A 134 -0.07 21.54 15.95
CA PRO A 134 -0.59 22.90 16.13
C PRO A 134 -1.56 23.38 15.04
N GLU A 135 -1.30 23.04 13.78
CA GLU A 135 -2.13 23.38 12.63
C GLU A 135 -3.49 22.70 12.72
N TYR A 136 -3.53 21.41 13.06
CA TYR A 136 -4.78 20.65 13.21
C TYR A 136 -5.60 21.15 14.40
N GLN A 137 -4.93 21.49 15.51
CA GLN A 137 -5.60 22.14 16.65
C GLN A 137 -6.25 23.46 16.22
N ARG A 138 -5.58 24.30 15.42
CA ARG A 138 -6.17 25.56 14.94
C ARG A 138 -7.42 25.33 14.09
N VAL A 139 -7.39 24.37 13.17
CA VAL A 139 -8.59 24.02 12.37
C VAL A 139 -9.74 23.57 13.28
N CYS A 140 -9.47 22.68 14.23
CA CYS A 140 -10.50 22.18 15.14
C CYS A 140 -11.08 23.29 16.04
N GLN A 141 -10.22 24.18 16.57
CA GLN A 141 -10.66 25.32 17.37
C GLN A 141 -11.48 26.33 16.54
N LEU A 142 -11.11 26.55 15.27
CA LEU A 142 -11.82 27.48 14.38
C LEU A 142 -13.23 26.97 14.08
N LEU A 143 -13.37 25.69 13.78
CA LEU A 143 -14.65 25.00 13.62
C LEU A 143 -15.47 25.05 14.92
N ALA A 144 -14.84 24.79 16.08
CA ALA A 144 -15.53 24.83 17.36
C ALA A 144 -16.08 26.24 17.70
N ARG A 145 -15.26 27.28 17.52
CA ARG A 145 -15.70 28.68 17.66
C ARG A 145 -16.80 29.06 16.66
N SER A 146 -16.87 28.35 15.52
CA SER A 146 -17.91 28.50 14.51
C SER A 146 -19.15 27.63 14.77
N GLY A 147 -19.29 27.04 15.96
CA GLY A 147 -20.50 26.35 16.42
C GLY A 147 -20.56 24.85 16.12
N PHE A 148 -19.46 24.25 15.67
CA PHE A 148 -19.37 22.81 15.41
C PHE A 148 -18.85 22.06 16.64
N VAL A 149 -19.41 20.89 16.93
CA VAL A 149 -18.70 19.91 17.77
C VAL A 149 -17.63 19.26 16.90
N VAL A 150 -16.38 19.19 17.35
CA VAL A 150 -15.29 18.64 16.52
C VAL A 150 -14.61 17.51 17.27
N LEU A 151 -14.48 16.34 16.64
CA LEU A 151 -13.69 15.24 17.19
C LEU A 151 -12.45 15.04 16.33
N ALA A 152 -11.26 15.16 16.93
CA ALA A 152 -9.99 14.86 16.29
C ALA A 152 -9.34 13.65 16.96
N GLN A 153 -8.99 12.63 16.19
CA GLN A 153 -8.37 11.39 16.69
C GLN A 153 -6.89 11.28 16.31
N ASP A 154 -6.11 10.61 17.15
CA ASP A 154 -4.77 10.15 16.76
C ASP A 154 -4.87 8.96 15.79
N PRO A 155 -4.19 9.02 14.64
CA PRO A 155 -4.03 7.87 13.74
C PRO A 155 -3.16 6.78 14.36
N ILE A 156 -3.19 5.58 13.76
CA ILE A 156 -2.26 4.49 14.10
C ILE A 156 -0.83 4.99 13.86
N GLY A 157 0.11 4.73 14.77
CA GLY A 157 1.52 5.14 14.61
C GLY A 157 1.80 6.62 14.72
N GLN A 158 0.87 7.37 15.33
CA GLN A 158 0.97 8.82 15.50
C GLN A 158 0.41 9.26 16.86
N GLY A 159 0.82 10.45 17.31
CA GLY A 159 0.37 11.04 18.57
C GLY A 159 0.64 10.10 19.75
N GLU A 160 -0.40 9.76 20.50
CA GLU A 160 -0.31 8.88 21.66
C GLU A 160 -0.43 7.38 21.31
N ARG A 161 -0.41 7.02 20.02
CA ARG A 161 -0.69 5.67 19.49
C ARG A 161 0.48 5.06 18.72
N LEU A 162 1.72 5.31 19.13
CA LEU A 162 2.88 4.61 18.56
C LEU A 162 2.82 3.12 18.92
N SER A 163 2.90 2.24 17.93
CA SER A 163 2.82 0.78 18.13
C SER A 163 4.17 0.19 18.51
N TYR A 164 5.25 0.75 17.98
CA TYR A 164 6.62 0.26 18.15
C TYR A 164 7.40 1.21 19.05
N LEU A 165 7.09 1.21 20.34
CA LEU A 165 7.76 2.06 21.32
C LEU A 165 9.20 1.60 21.58
N GLY A 166 10.11 2.58 21.68
CA GLY A 166 11.41 2.38 22.31
C GLY A 166 11.31 2.40 23.84
N ASP A 167 12.41 2.01 24.49
CA ASP A 167 12.60 2.22 25.93
C ASP A 167 12.40 3.69 26.31
N SER A 168 12.15 3.96 27.60
CA SER A 168 11.89 5.32 28.08
C SER A 168 13.03 6.28 27.70
N GLY A 169 12.73 7.27 26.85
CA GLY A 169 13.70 8.26 26.36
C GLY A 169 14.43 7.89 25.06
N SER A 170 14.29 6.65 24.57
CA SER A 170 14.83 6.22 23.28
C SER A 170 13.82 6.48 22.14
N PRO A 171 14.30 6.79 20.91
CA PRO A 171 13.42 6.86 19.75
C PRO A 171 12.76 5.50 19.48
N PRO A 172 11.58 5.47 18.86
CA PRO A 172 10.95 4.22 18.48
C PRO A 172 11.85 3.47 17.46
N PRO A 173 12.00 2.14 17.56
CA PRO A 173 12.77 1.35 16.60
C PRO A 173 12.22 1.43 15.18
N ILE A 174 10.91 1.69 15.03
CA ILE A 174 10.27 1.98 13.76
C ILE A 174 9.80 3.44 13.78
N GLY A 175 10.16 4.21 12.77
CA GLY A 175 9.78 5.63 12.70
C GLY A 175 8.25 5.82 12.68
N PRO A 176 7.71 6.91 13.24
CA PRO A 176 6.27 7.16 13.26
C PRO A 176 5.71 7.48 11.85
N CYS A 177 4.40 7.63 11.76
CA CYS A 177 3.68 7.91 10.51
C CYS A 177 3.99 6.84 9.44
N THR A 178 4.31 7.27 8.22
CA THR A 178 4.50 6.42 7.03
C THR A 178 5.43 5.22 7.21
N HIS A 179 6.50 5.32 8.02
CA HIS A 179 7.40 4.19 8.30
C HIS A 179 6.70 3.10 9.12
N GLU A 180 6.03 3.47 10.21
CA GLU A 180 5.25 2.55 11.04
C GLU A 180 4.06 1.98 10.26
N HIS A 181 3.40 2.82 9.46
CA HIS A 181 2.30 2.39 8.62
C HIS A 181 2.74 1.27 7.67
N ASP A 182 3.85 1.46 6.96
CA ASP A 182 4.32 0.47 6.00
C ASP A 182 4.87 -0.80 6.67
N HIS A 183 5.54 -0.64 7.82
CA HIS A 183 6.03 -1.77 8.62
C HIS A 183 4.87 -2.66 9.11
N ALA A 184 3.85 -2.08 9.75
CA ALA A 184 2.66 -2.83 10.18
C ALA A 184 1.80 -3.30 8.99
N GLY A 185 1.75 -2.49 7.93
CA GLY A 185 0.92 -2.73 6.76
C GLY A 185 1.40 -3.91 5.92
N SER A 186 2.71 -4.10 5.79
CA SER A 186 3.26 -5.24 5.05
C SER A 186 2.90 -6.58 5.72
N GLN A 187 2.88 -6.63 7.07
CA GLN A 187 2.44 -7.83 7.82
C GLN A 187 0.95 -8.15 7.63
N CYS A 188 0.12 -7.16 7.28
CA CYS A 188 -1.29 -7.39 6.97
C CYS A 188 -1.49 -8.21 5.68
N VAL A 189 -0.55 -8.11 4.73
CA VAL A 189 -0.74 -8.62 3.37
C VAL A 189 -0.84 -10.15 3.32
N PRO A 190 0.06 -10.94 3.94
CA PRO A 190 -0.02 -12.40 3.90
C PRO A 190 -1.26 -12.98 4.56
N VAL A 191 -1.85 -12.27 5.52
CA VAL A 191 -3.09 -12.69 6.21
C VAL A 191 -4.38 -12.22 5.51
N GLY A 192 -4.26 -11.61 4.33
CA GLY A 192 -5.40 -11.18 3.51
C GLY A 192 -6.01 -9.84 3.92
N TRP A 193 -5.34 -9.07 4.77
CA TRP A 193 -5.78 -7.75 5.22
C TRP A 193 -4.94 -6.63 4.59
N ARG A 194 -5.42 -5.39 4.74
CA ARG A 194 -4.66 -4.17 4.42
C ARG A 194 -4.73 -3.19 5.59
N LEU A 195 -3.70 -2.38 5.77
CA LEU A 195 -3.65 -1.43 6.87
C LEU A 195 -4.85 -0.47 6.88
N ALA A 196 -5.30 -0.05 5.70
CA ALA A 196 -6.48 0.81 5.52
C ALA A 196 -7.76 0.27 6.22
N ARG A 197 -7.87 -1.05 6.43
CA ARG A 197 -8.92 -1.68 7.24
C ARG A 197 -9.00 -1.10 8.65
N PHE A 198 -7.84 -0.94 9.29
CA PHE A 198 -7.77 -0.49 10.68
C PHE A 198 -8.00 1.02 10.78
N PHE A 199 -7.47 1.80 9.84
CA PHE A 199 -7.72 3.24 9.74
C PHE A 199 -9.20 3.55 9.50
N LEU A 200 -9.82 2.88 8.52
CA LEU A 200 -11.24 3.06 8.26
C LEU A 200 -12.08 2.65 9.49
N HIS A 201 -11.78 1.51 10.09
CA HIS A 201 -12.52 1.06 11.27
C HIS A 201 -12.38 2.03 12.44
N ASP A 202 -11.16 2.54 12.72
CA ASP A 202 -10.94 3.55 13.76
C ASP A 202 -11.80 4.80 13.50
N ALA A 203 -11.78 5.32 12.27
CA ALA A 203 -12.58 6.47 11.89
C ALA A 203 -14.10 6.21 12.00
N MET A 204 -14.58 5.01 11.64
CA MET A 204 -15.98 4.61 11.81
C MET A 204 -16.39 4.57 13.29
N ARG A 205 -15.52 4.06 14.18
CA ARG A 205 -15.78 4.01 15.62
C ARG A 205 -15.79 5.40 16.26
N SER A 206 -14.91 6.28 15.80
CA SER A 206 -14.91 7.69 16.22
C SER A 206 -16.15 8.42 15.73
N LEU A 207 -16.64 8.07 14.54
CA LEU A 207 -17.93 8.55 14.03
C LEU A 207 -19.12 8.01 14.86
N ASP A 208 -19.08 6.75 15.28
CA ASP A 208 -20.09 6.17 16.18
C ASP A 208 -20.15 6.92 17.51
N TYR A 209 -19.00 7.19 18.11
CA TYR A 209 -18.90 7.97 19.33
C TYR A 209 -19.41 9.41 19.13
N LEU A 210 -18.97 10.09 18.07
CA LEU A 210 -19.38 11.47 17.77
C LEU A 210 -20.89 11.58 17.55
N ALA A 211 -21.48 10.66 16.79
CA ALA A 211 -22.91 10.63 16.50
C ALA A 211 -23.78 10.35 17.73
N ALA A 212 -23.23 9.73 18.77
CA ALA A 212 -23.93 9.43 20.02
C ALA A 212 -23.87 10.58 21.05
N ARG A 213 -23.07 11.63 20.80
CA ARG A 213 -22.96 12.75 21.72
C ARG A 213 -24.27 13.54 21.80
N PRO A 214 -24.76 13.92 23.00
CA PRO A 214 -26.00 14.69 23.14
C PRO A 214 -25.93 16.06 22.48
N GLU A 215 -24.72 16.60 22.27
CA GLU A 215 -24.50 17.88 21.58
C GLU A 215 -24.62 17.78 20.05
N VAL A 216 -24.68 16.56 19.49
CA VAL A 216 -24.55 16.30 18.06
C VAL A 216 -25.87 15.84 17.46
N ASP A 217 -26.22 16.46 16.34
CA ASP A 217 -27.24 15.99 15.43
C ASP A 217 -26.58 15.02 14.43
N PRO A 218 -26.88 13.71 14.50
CA PRO A 218 -26.21 12.70 13.67
C PRO A 218 -26.52 12.85 12.17
N SER A 219 -27.51 13.65 11.78
CA SER A 219 -27.80 13.96 10.37
C SER A 219 -26.92 15.07 9.80
N ARG A 220 -26.12 15.75 10.63
CA ARG A 220 -25.32 16.93 10.26
C ARG A 220 -23.85 16.77 10.64
N ILE A 221 -23.26 15.63 10.29
CA ILE A 221 -21.84 15.36 10.53
C ILE A 221 -21.03 15.63 9.27
N GLY A 222 -20.11 16.59 9.36
CA GLY A 222 -19.09 16.88 8.38
C GLY A 222 -17.82 16.04 8.57
N LEU A 223 -16.99 15.99 7.54
CA LEU A 223 -15.73 15.23 7.53
C LEU A 223 -14.61 16.03 6.86
N THR A 224 -13.48 16.21 7.54
CA THR A 224 -12.30 16.84 6.93
C THR A 224 -11.01 16.27 7.51
N GLY A 225 -9.91 16.54 6.84
CA GLY A 225 -8.56 16.13 7.21
C GLY A 225 -7.58 16.54 6.12
N ASN A 226 -6.29 16.48 6.40
CA ASN A 226 -5.22 16.89 5.47
C ASN A 226 -4.26 15.73 5.22
N SER A 227 -3.73 15.57 4.00
CA SER A 227 -2.75 14.52 3.68
C SER A 227 -3.28 13.13 4.01
N GLY A 228 -2.66 12.38 4.93
CA GLY A 228 -3.22 11.12 5.46
C GLY A 228 -4.63 11.26 6.05
N GLY A 229 -4.99 12.42 6.58
CA GLY A 229 -6.36 12.74 6.99
C GLY A 229 -7.30 12.92 5.80
N GLY A 230 -6.77 13.38 4.66
CA GLY A 230 -7.46 13.37 3.37
C GLY A 230 -7.63 11.94 2.82
N THR A 231 -6.62 11.06 3.00
CA THR A 231 -6.73 9.62 2.72
C THR A 231 -7.87 9.02 3.55
N GLN A 232 -7.84 9.18 4.87
CA GLN A 232 -8.85 8.62 5.78
C GLN A 232 -10.25 9.22 5.52
N SER A 233 -10.33 10.53 5.19
CA SER A 233 -11.58 11.16 4.77
C SER A 233 -12.15 10.48 3.52
N SER A 234 -11.28 10.16 2.56
CA SER A 234 -11.66 9.43 1.36
C SER A 234 -12.20 8.03 1.65
N LEU A 235 -11.63 7.33 2.64
CA LEU A 235 -12.14 6.02 3.06
C LEU A 235 -13.58 6.13 3.56
N LEU A 236 -13.86 7.06 4.47
CA LEU A 236 -15.22 7.28 4.98
C LEU A 236 -16.20 7.79 3.91
N MET A 237 -15.75 8.66 3.00
CA MET A 237 -16.56 9.12 1.86
C MET A 237 -17.04 7.95 0.99
N MET A 238 -16.21 6.91 0.82
CA MET A 238 -16.56 5.72 0.05
C MET A 238 -17.46 4.73 0.81
N THR A 239 -17.39 4.70 2.15
CA THR A 239 -17.96 3.57 2.91
C THR A 239 -19.04 3.92 3.93
N ASP A 240 -19.08 5.15 4.44
CA ASP A 240 -19.98 5.53 5.53
C ASP A 240 -21.06 6.54 5.08
N PRO A 241 -22.33 6.14 5.00
CA PRO A 241 -23.40 7.00 4.51
C PRO A 241 -23.79 8.12 5.48
N ARG A 242 -23.27 8.15 6.72
CA ARG A 242 -23.61 9.19 7.72
C ARG A 242 -22.93 10.53 7.47
N ILE A 243 -21.89 10.56 6.64
CA ILE A 243 -21.21 11.81 6.28
C ILE A 243 -22.18 12.68 5.49
N ALA A 244 -22.51 13.86 6.01
CA ALA A 244 -23.46 14.80 5.42
C ALA A 244 -22.77 15.79 4.47
N ALA A 245 -21.53 16.17 4.75
CA ALA A 245 -20.68 16.99 3.88
C ALA A 245 -19.20 16.63 4.10
N ALA A 246 -18.34 16.77 3.09
CA ALA A 246 -16.91 16.48 3.22
C ALA A 246 -16.02 17.58 2.66
N ALA A 247 -14.87 17.80 3.28
CA ALA A 247 -13.82 18.68 2.79
C ALA A 247 -12.43 18.03 2.90
N PRO A 248 -12.11 17.02 2.07
CA PRO A 248 -10.81 16.36 2.10
C PRO A 248 -9.72 17.31 1.60
N GLY A 249 -8.63 17.42 2.35
CA GLY A 249 -7.50 18.31 2.06
C GLY A 249 -6.25 17.58 1.58
N THR A 250 -5.59 18.17 0.58
CA THR A 250 -4.24 17.83 0.09
C THR A 250 -4.00 16.33 -0.15
N PHE A 251 -4.97 15.69 -0.82
CA PHE A 251 -4.89 14.27 -1.19
C PHE A 251 -5.64 13.91 -2.49
N ILE A 252 -6.82 14.49 -2.72
CA ILE A 252 -7.62 14.18 -3.92
C ILE A 252 -6.87 14.65 -5.18
N MET A 253 -6.48 13.70 -6.03
CA MET A 253 -5.79 13.88 -7.31
C MET A 253 -6.13 12.68 -8.21
N ASN A 254 -5.92 12.73 -9.53
CA ASN A 254 -6.08 11.50 -10.32
C ASN A 254 -4.79 10.65 -10.30
N ARG A 255 -4.95 9.34 -10.07
CA ARG A 255 -3.86 8.37 -9.95
C ARG A 255 -2.88 8.41 -11.11
N ARG A 256 -3.38 8.61 -12.33
CA ARG A 256 -2.54 8.69 -13.54
C ARG A 256 -1.47 9.78 -13.46
N THR A 257 -1.82 10.97 -12.97
CA THR A 257 -0.86 12.08 -12.87
C THR A 257 0.19 11.79 -11.80
N TYR A 258 -0.24 11.26 -10.66
CA TYR A 258 0.67 10.87 -9.58
C TYR A 258 1.59 9.69 -9.96
N MET A 259 1.11 8.72 -10.73
CA MET A 259 1.95 7.64 -11.24
C MET A 259 3.20 8.17 -11.96
N TYR A 260 3.06 9.23 -12.76
CA TYR A 260 4.16 9.83 -13.51
C TYR A 260 5.13 10.67 -12.68
N THR A 261 4.79 11.06 -11.46
CA THR A 261 5.75 11.76 -10.56
C THR A 261 6.84 10.82 -10.07
N GLY A 262 6.59 9.50 -10.10
CA GLY A 262 7.47 8.51 -9.47
C GLY A 262 7.36 8.45 -7.94
N GLY A 263 6.44 9.21 -7.33
CA GLY A 263 6.23 9.29 -5.88
C GLY A 263 5.73 8.00 -5.25
N SER A 264 6.39 7.54 -4.19
CA SER A 264 5.97 6.39 -3.39
C SER A 264 4.93 6.79 -2.34
N GLN A 265 4.13 5.81 -1.91
CA GLN A 265 3.13 5.96 -0.85
C GLN A 265 3.31 4.85 0.18
N ASP A 266 2.73 5.04 1.36
CA ASP A 266 2.74 4.03 2.42
C ASP A 266 1.46 3.18 2.41
N ALA A 267 1.46 2.12 3.23
CA ALA A 267 0.43 1.09 3.22
C ALA A 267 -1.00 1.57 3.56
N GLU A 268 -1.21 2.76 4.14
CA GLU A 268 -2.58 3.30 4.32
C GLU A 268 -3.21 3.72 2.97
N GLN A 269 -2.38 4.09 1.99
CA GLN A 269 -2.81 4.72 0.74
C GLN A 269 -2.94 3.73 -0.42
N ILE A 270 -2.42 2.50 -0.30
CA ILE A 270 -2.40 1.50 -1.38
C ILE A 270 -3.61 0.56 -1.28
N TRP A 271 -4.54 0.64 -2.24
CA TRP A 271 -5.79 -0.13 -2.24
C TRP A 271 -5.82 -1.17 -3.37
N PRO A 272 -5.72 -2.48 -3.04
CA PRO A 272 -5.54 -3.53 -4.03
C PRO A 272 -6.63 -3.57 -5.10
N GLY A 273 -6.23 -3.54 -6.37
CA GLY A 273 -7.16 -3.68 -7.49
C GLY A 273 -8.11 -2.51 -7.70
N PHE A 274 -7.94 -1.39 -6.97
CA PHE A 274 -8.80 -0.22 -7.14
C PHE A 274 -8.69 0.35 -8.55
N THR A 275 -7.46 0.57 -9.05
CA THR A 275 -7.21 0.98 -10.44
C THR A 275 -7.58 -0.12 -11.43
N ALA A 276 -7.31 -1.41 -11.12
CA ALA A 276 -7.72 -2.52 -11.98
C ALA A 276 -9.24 -2.55 -12.25
N SER A 277 -10.03 -2.13 -11.25
CA SER A 277 -11.49 -2.04 -11.32
C SER A 277 -11.97 -0.77 -12.04
N GLY A 278 -11.04 0.03 -12.58
CA GLY A 278 -11.31 1.30 -13.23
C GLY A 278 -11.63 2.43 -12.26
N PHE A 279 -11.42 2.26 -10.94
CA PHE A 279 -11.64 3.33 -9.97
C PHE A 279 -10.43 4.28 -9.89
N ASP A 280 -10.71 5.56 -9.64
CA ASP A 280 -9.74 6.63 -9.39
C ASP A 280 -10.28 7.56 -8.26
N HIS A 281 -9.59 8.63 -7.89
CA HIS A 281 -10.12 9.55 -6.86
C HIS A 281 -11.36 10.31 -7.34
N GLU A 282 -11.65 10.33 -8.66
CA GLU A 282 -12.97 10.71 -9.17
C GLU A 282 -14.08 9.86 -8.52
N ASP A 283 -13.86 8.56 -8.36
CA ASP A 283 -14.83 7.64 -7.76
C ASP A 283 -15.01 7.90 -6.25
N ILE A 284 -13.97 8.38 -5.55
CA ILE A 284 -14.09 8.86 -4.15
C ILE A 284 -15.08 10.02 -4.07
N LEU A 285 -15.04 10.97 -5.02
CA LEU A 285 -16.00 12.07 -5.07
C LEU A 285 -17.39 11.54 -5.47
N ILE A 286 -17.49 10.70 -6.49
CA ILE A 286 -18.76 10.10 -6.94
C ILE A 286 -19.47 9.37 -5.79
N ALA A 287 -18.74 8.73 -4.88
CA ALA A 287 -19.29 8.08 -3.68
C ALA A 287 -20.13 9.00 -2.80
N MET A 288 -19.86 10.31 -2.82
CA MET A 288 -20.58 11.31 -2.05
C MET A 288 -21.75 11.95 -2.80
N ALA A 289 -21.82 11.87 -4.13
CA ALA A 289 -22.87 12.56 -4.88
C ALA A 289 -24.30 12.15 -4.43
N PRO A 290 -25.25 13.08 -4.29
CA PRO A 290 -25.16 14.53 -4.51
C PRO A 290 -24.76 15.34 -3.26
N LYS A 291 -24.30 14.70 -2.19
CA LYS A 291 -23.93 15.38 -0.94
C LYS A 291 -22.81 16.41 -1.18
N PRO A 292 -22.75 17.51 -0.41
CA PRO A 292 -21.74 18.53 -0.59
C PRO A 292 -20.31 18.05 -0.35
N VAL A 293 -19.42 18.36 -1.29
CA VAL A 293 -17.96 18.15 -1.15
C VAL A 293 -17.20 19.41 -1.57
N ALA A 294 -16.22 19.82 -0.78
CA ALA A 294 -15.24 20.87 -1.12
C ALA A 294 -13.82 20.29 -1.06
N VAL A 295 -13.19 20.03 -2.20
CA VAL A 295 -11.81 19.55 -2.23
C VAL A 295 -10.88 20.72 -1.89
N LEU A 296 -10.03 20.54 -0.87
CA LEU A 296 -9.05 21.53 -0.44
C LEU A 296 -7.68 21.15 -1.00
N ALA A 297 -7.00 22.07 -1.67
CA ALA A 297 -5.75 21.78 -2.34
C ALA A 297 -4.76 22.94 -2.25
N VAL A 298 -3.49 22.63 -2.42
CA VAL A 298 -2.42 23.64 -2.54
C VAL A 298 -1.71 23.47 -3.88
N THR A 299 -1.17 24.55 -4.43
CA THR A 299 -0.63 24.53 -5.81
C THR A 299 0.76 23.92 -5.93
N ASP A 300 1.58 23.98 -4.88
CA ASP A 300 3.00 23.61 -4.91
C ASP A 300 3.26 22.32 -4.10
N ASP A 301 2.34 21.35 -4.21
CA ASP A 301 2.40 20.06 -3.52
C ASP A 301 3.12 18.98 -4.35
N PHE A 302 3.56 17.89 -3.70
CA PHE A 302 3.98 16.66 -4.37
C PHE A 302 2.78 15.85 -4.90
N PHE A 303 1.57 16.14 -4.42
CA PHE A 303 0.31 15.76 -5.08
C PHE A 303 -0.01 16.78 -6.19
N PRO A 304 0.15 16.42 -7.48
CA PRO A 304 0.10 17.42 -8.55
C PRO A 304 -1.28 18.08 -8.68
N ILE A 305 -1.30 19.41 -8.64
CA ILE A 305 -2.53 20.21 -8.69
C ILE A 305 -3.32 20.01 -9.98
N GLU A 306 -2.66 19.69 -11.10
CA GLU A 306 -3.30 19.36 -12.37
C GLU A 306 -4.21 18.15 -12.22
N GLY A 307 -3.79 17.17 -11.42
CA GLY A 307 -4.58 15.98 -11.15
C GLY A 307 -5.81 16.27 -10.30
N THR A 308 -5.67 17.13 -9.29
CA THR A 308 -6.80 17.59 -8.46
C THR A 308 -7.82 18.38 -9.29
N ARG A 309 -7.36 19.36 -10.08
CA ARG A 309 -8.20 20.19 -10.95
C ARG A 309 -8.98 19.33 -11.94
N ARG A 310 -8.31 18.38 -12.61
CA ARG A 310 -8.93 17.43 -13.53
C ARG A 310 -10.01 16.61 -12.83
N THR A 311 -9.71 16.05 -11.66
CA THR A 311 -10.65 15.21 -10.89
C THR A 311 -11.90 15.98 -10.49
N VAL A 312 -11.77 17.20 -9.95
CA VAL A 312 -12.93 18.00 -9.54
C VAL A 312 -13.76 18.44 -10.75
N GLU A 313 -13.11 18.94 -11.80
CA GLU A 313 -13.81 19.43 -12.99
C GLU A 313 -14.65 18.33 -13.65
N ARG A 314 -14.07 17.13 -13.81
CA ARG A 314 -14.83 15.99 -14.32
C ARG A 314 -16.04 15.71 -13.43
N CYS A 315 -15.85 15.63 -12.11
CA CYS A 315 -16.93 15.26 -11.18
C CYS A 315 -18.12 16.24 -11.11
N ARG A 316 -17.98 17.52 -11.53
CA ARG A 316 -19.10 18.48 -11.56
C ARG A 316 -20.31 17.95 -12.34
N ARG A 317 -20.07 17.29 -13.48
CA ARG A 317 -21.14 16.67 -14.30
C ARG A 317 -22.00 15.67 -13.52
N ILE A 318 -21.43 15.02 -12.51
CA ILE A 318 -22.12 14.01 -11.70
C ILE A 318 -23.11 14.68 -10.76
N TRP A 319 -22.75 15.81 -10.14
CA TRP A 319 -23.69 16.60 -9.32
C TRP A 319 -24.78 17.26 -10.16
N GLU A 320 -24.46 17.66 -11.39
CA GLU A 320 -25.45 18.22 -12.33
C GLU A 320 -26.58 17.25 -12.67
N ILE A 321 -26.31 15.94 -12.72
CA ILE A 321 -27.35 14.89 -12.88
C ILE A 321 -28.40 14.96 -11.77
N PHE A 322 -28.01 15.39 -10.57
CA PHE A 322 -28.90 15.60 -9.42
C PHE A 322 -29.40 17.04 -9.29
N GLY A 323 -29.14 17.90 -10.28
CA GLY A 323 -29.55 19.30 -10.27
C GLY A 323 -28.69 20.23 -9.41
N VAL A 324 -27.49 19.80 -9.01
CA VAL A 324 -26.57 20.60 -8.18
C VAL A 324 -25.41 21.11 -9.05
N ARG A 325 -25.25 22.42 -9.19
CA ARG A 325 -24.26 23.04 -10.12
C ARG A 325 -23.01 23.61 -9.47
N GLU A 326 -23.05 23.90 -8.17
CA GLU A 326 -21.93 24.55 -7.45
C GLU A 326 -20.99 23.55 -6.77
N LEU A 327 -21.25 22.25 -6.94
CA LEU A 327 -20.52 21.17 -6.28
C LEU A 327 -20.06 20.11 -7.30
N PRO A 328 -18.97 19.38 -7.01
CA PRO A 328 -18.06 19.60 -5.89
C PRO A 328 -17.25 20.90 -6.09
N ALA A 329 -16.96 21.57 -4.98
CA ALA A 329 -16.16 22.79 -4.97
C ALA A 329 -14.66 22.44 -4.95
N LEU A 330 -13.83 23.34 -5.47
CA LEU A 330 -12.37 23.30 -5.35
C LEU A 330 -11.92 24.58 -4.66
N VAL A 331 -11.23 24.43 -3.53
CA VAL A 331 -10.58 25.54 -2.82
C VAL A 331 -9.07 25.33 -2.96
N GLU A 332 -8.41 26.33 -3.54
CA GLU A 332 -6.95 26.30 -3.75
C GLU A 332 -6.28 27.38 -2.89
N ASP A 333 -5.08 27.08 -2.41
CA ASP A 333 -4.17 28.06 -1.82
C ASP A 333 -2.75 27.92 -2.39
N ALA A 334 -2.01 29.01 -2.47
CA ALA A 334 -0.64 29.00 -2.97
C ALA A 334 0.34 28.65 -1.84
N ALA A 335 0.62 27.36 -1.68
CA ALA A 335 1.50 26.84 -0.64
C ALA A 335 2.09 25.47 -1.03
N GLY A 336 3.11 25.05 -0.29
CA GLY A 336 3.50 23.64 -0.21
C GLY A 336 2.53 22.82 0.65
N HIS A 337 2.81 21.53 0.78
CA HIS A 337 1.94 20.56 1.46
C HIS A 337 1.50 20.99 2.89
N ALA A 338 0.26 21.45 3.05
CA ALA A 338 -0.27 21.94 4.33
C ALA A 338 -1.81 22.08 4.37
N TYR A 339 -2.39 22.06 5.57
CA TYR A 339 -3.75 22.58 5.81
C TYR A 339 -3.63 24.08 6.15
N THR A 340 -3.61 24.93 5.13
CA THR A 340 -3.32 26.36 5.31
C THR A 340 -4.45 27.11 6.05
N ARG A 341 -4.15 28.34 6.49
CA ARG A 341 -5.14 29.28 7.02
C ARG A 341 -6.32 29.45 6.06
N THR A 342 -6.03 29.68 4.78
CA THR A 342 -7.06 29.88 3.74
C THR A 342 -7.95 28.66 3.64
N LEU A 343 -7.36 27.47 3.54
CA LEU A 343 -8.12 26.22 3.46
C LEU A 343 -8.98 26.01 4.72
N ALA A 344 -8.46 26.31 5.91
CA ALA A 344 -9.21 26.16 7.17
C ALA A 344 -10.42 27.11 7.26
N VAL A 345 -10.25 28.37 6.85
CA VAL A 345 -11.33 29.36 6.80
C VAL A 345 -12.40 28.93 5.80
N GLU A 346 -12.01 28.52 4.60
CA GLU A 346 -12.95 28.13 3.55
C GLU A 346 -13.66 26.80 3.86
N ALA A 347 -12.97 25.82 4.47
CA ALA A 347 -13.61 24.61 4.97
C ALA A 347 -14.67 24.94 6.04
N THR A 348 -14.37 25.87 6.95
CA THR A 348 -15.30 26.31 7.99
C THR A 348 -16.52 27.02 7.40
N ARG A 349 -16.32 27.92 6.43
CA ARG A 349 -17.40 28.58 5.68
C ARG A 349 -18.26 27.57 4.92
N PHE A 350 -17.63 26.60 4.26
CA PHE A 350 -18.29 25.51 3.57
C PHE A 350 -19.19 24.71 4.54
N PHE A 351 -18.65 24.21 5.65
CA PHE A 351 -19.47 23.48 6.61
C PHE A 351 -20.59 24.32 7.22
N SER A 352 -20.37 25.62 7.45
CA SER A 352 -21.41 26.52 7.96
C SER A 352 -22.57 26.61 6.97
N ARG A 353 -22.29 26.86 5.69
CA ARG A 353 -23.34 26.87 4.65
C ARG A 353 -24.07 25.53 4.56
N GLN A 354 -23.33 24.43 4.48
CA GLN A 354 -23.90 23.11 4.17
C GLN A 354 -24.60 22.44 5.36
N LEU A 355 -24.11 22.63 6.59
CA LEU A 355 -24.63 21.92 7.78
C LEU A 355 -25.41 22.85 8.72
N ARG A 356 -25.22 24.17 8.65
CA ARG A 356 -25.99 25.13 9.45
C ARG A 356 -27.01 25.92 8.64
N GLY A 357 -26.86 25.97 7.31
CA GLY A 357 -27.68 26.85 6.47
C GLY A 357 -27.41 28.33 6.71
N ALA A 358 -26.20 28.69 7.17
CA ALA A 358 -25.83 30.06 7.51
C ALA A 358 -24.37 30.33 7.14
N ASP A 359 -24.09 31.54 6.67
CA ASP A 359 -22.72 32.01 6.50
C ASP A 359 -22.05 32.27 7.86
N CYS A 360 -20.72 32.24 7.87
CA CYS A 360 -19.91 32.59 9.02
C CYS A 360 -18.67 33.39 8.57
N GLU A 361 -18.11 34.15 9.50
CA GLU A 361 -16.82 34.83 9.34
C GLU A 361 -15.83 34.24 10.34
N PRO A 362 -15.11 33.15 9.98
CA PRO A 362 -14.19 32.49 10.89
C PRO A 362 -12.98 33.37 11.21
N ASP A 363 -12.75 33.63 12.50
CA ASP A 363 -11.59 34.38 12.97
C ASP A 363 -10.44 33.41 13.30
N TYR A 364 -9.54 33.22 12.33
CA TYR A 364 -8.36 32.36 12.47
C TYR A 364 -7.34 32.92 13.47
N ASP A 365 -7.29 34.24 13.68
CA ASP A 365 -6.31 34.85 14.57
C ASP A 365 -6.74 34.74 16.04
N ALA A 366 -8.00 34.37 16.31
CA ALA A 366 -8.54 34.10 17.63
C ALA A 366 -8.32 32.65 18.14
N VAL A 367 -7.66 31.78 17.37
CA VAL A 367 -7.34 30.41 17.79
C VAL A 367 -5.87 30.23 18.10
N GLU A 368 -5.58 29.55 19.20
CA GLU A 368 -4.22 29.34 19.67
C GLU A 368 -4.04 27.88 20.11
N PRO A 369 -3.12 27.14 19.47
CA PRO A 369 -2.86 25.74 19.82
C PRO A 369 -2.29 25.65 21.23
N LEU A 370 -2.65 24.59 21.94
CA LEU A 370 -2.08 24.27 23.24
C LEU A 370 -0.80 23.46 23.05
N ALA A 371 0.07 23.45 24.06
CA ALA A 371 1.24 22.57 24.05
C ALA A 371 0.79 21.11 24.04
N GLU A 372 1.55 20.24 23.40
CA GLU A 372 1.24 18.81 23.30
C GLU A 372 0.96 18.18 24.67
N SER A 373 1.75 18.53 25.69
CA SER A 373 1.59 18.04 27.06
C SER A 373 0.24 18.38 27.70
N GLU A 374 -0.40 19.48 27.28
CA GLU A 374 -1.70 19.90 27.82
C GLU A 374 -2.85 19.08 27.23
N VAL A 375 -2.69 18.62 25.99
CA VAL A 375 -3.72 17.90 25.23
C VAL A 375 -3.51 16.37 25.20
N ARG A 376 -2.56 15.86 25.99
CA ARG A 376 -2.36 14.42 26.20
C ARG A 376 -3.54 13.80 26.94
N CYS A 377 -4.08 12.74 26.38
CA CYS A 377 -5.18 11.97 26.95
C CYS A 377 -4.65 10.92 27.93
N SER A 378 -3.50 10.33 27.62
CA SER A 378 -2.80 9.33 28.43
C SER A 378 -1.83 10.01 29.40
N ARG A 379 -1.44 9.32 30.48
CA ARG A 379 -0.54 9.86 31.51
C ARG A 379 0.89 9.99 31.01
N SER A 380 1.38 8.98 30.30
CA SER A 380 2.72 8.93 29.73
C SER A 380 2.83 9.59 28.35
N GLY A 381 1.70 9.93 27.73
CA GLY A 381 1.60 10.35 26.33
C GLY A 381 1.67 9.21 25.33
N GLN A 382 1.56 7.95 25.77
CA GLN A 382 1.48 6.75 24.92
C GLN A 382 0.54 5.71 25.53
N VAL A 383 -0.47 5.28 24.76
CA VAL A 383 -1.46 4.28 25.23
C VAL A 383 -0.81 2.95 25.57
N MET A 384 0.15 2.50 24.75
CA MET A 384 0.86 1.23 24.95
C MET A 384 1.71 1.18 26.24
N ARG A 385 1.97 2.34 26.89
CA ARG A 385 2.66 2.40 28.20
C ARG A 385 1.70 2.47 29.38
N ASP A 386 0.53 3.09 29.19
CA ASP A 386 -0.42 3.31 30.28
C ASP A 386 -1.45 2.17 30.42
N PHE A 387 -1.72 1.43 29.36
CA PHE A 387 -2.67 0.32 29.32
C PHE A 387 -1.91 -0.99 29.06
N PRO A 388 -1.67 -1.83 30.10
CA PRO A 388 -0.85 -3.04 29.97
C PRO A 388 -1.40 -4.09 29.01
N ASP A 389 -2.70 -4.04 28.72
CA ASP A 389 -3.40 -4.93 27.81
C ASP A 389 -3.55 -4.35 26.40
N ALA A 390 -3.04 -3.13 26.14
CA ALA A 390 -3.18 -2.47 24.85
C ALA A 390 -2.58 -3.28 23.70
N GLU A 391 -3.32 -3.33 22.60
CA GLU A 391 -2.96 -4.04 21.38
C GLU A 391 -2.89 -3.06 20.20
N ALA A 392 -1.82 -3.18 19.42
CA ALA A 392 -1.65 -2.50 18.15
C ALA A 392 -2.14 -3.38 16.98
N VAL A 393 -1.89 -2.92 15.75
CA VAL A 393 -2.20 -3.69 14.54
C VAL A 393 -1.47 -5.04 14.54
N PHE A 394 -0.22 -5.07 14.98
CA PHE A 394 0.61 -6.28 15.02
C PHE A 394 -0.08 -7.42 15.79
N GLU A 395 -0.59 -7.18 17.00
CA GLU A 395 -1.23 -8.23 17.81
C GLU A 395 -2.50 -8.79 17.15
N SER A 396 -3.22 -7.94 16.40
CA SER A 396 -4.38 -8.39 15.61
C SER A 396 -3.96 -9.27 14.43
N VAL A 397 -2.89 -8.88 13.73
CA VAL A 397 -2.34 -9.65 12.60
C VAL A 397 -1.75 -10.98 13.06
N ASP A 398 -0.97 -11.00 14.15
CA ASP A 398 -0.38 -12.23 14.69
C ASP A 398 -1.46 -13.22 15.16
N ARG A 399 -2.56 -12.73 15.74
CA ARG A 399 -3.71 -13.59 16.07
C ARG A 399 -4.31 -14.20 14.81
N ARG A 400 -4.60 -13.40 13.79
CA ARG A 400 -5.13 -13.89 12.51
C ARG A 400 -4.17 -14.90 11.86
N ARG A 401 -2.86 -14.66 11.91
CA ARG A 401 -1.83 -15.59 11.42
C ARG A 401 -1.93 -16.96 12.11
N ARG A 402 -2.07 -16.98 13.44
CA ARG A 402 -2.25 -18.21 14.22
C ARG A 402 -3.56 -18.91 13.89
N ASP A 403 -4.67 -18.17 13.84
CA ASP A 403 -5.98 -18.73 13.45
C ASP A 403 -5.94 -19.37 12.06
N LEU A 404 -5.28 -18.72 11.10
CA LEU A 404 -5.08 -19.24 9.75
C LEU A 404 -4.24 -20.51 9.74
N ASN A 405 -3.16 -20.57 10.53
CA ASN A 405 -2.38 -21.79 10.67
C ASN A 405 -3.25 -22.95 11.19
N ASP A 406 -4.02 -22.72 12.24
CA ASP A 406 -4.90 -23.74 12.80
C ASP A 406 -6.00 -24.16 11.82
N GLU A 407 -6.56 -23.21 11.05
CA GLU A 407 -7.48 -23.50 9.95
C GLU A 407 -6.82 -24.36 8.87
N ARG A 408 -5.60 -24.04 8.43
CA ARG A 408 -4.86 -24.83 7.42
C ARG A 408 -4.62 -26.25 7.91
N GLN A 409 -4.20 -26.43 9.17
CA GLN A 409 -3.95 -27.75 9.76
C GLN A 409 -5.21 -28.62 9.89
N ARG A 410 -6.40 -28.01 10.01
CA ARG A 410 -7.68 -28.72 10.04
C ARG A 410 -8.24 -29.10 8.66
N ARG A 411 -7.70 -28.56 7.56
CA ARG A 411 -8.21 -28.84 6.21
C ARG A 411 -7.83 -30.26 5.79
N SER A 412 -8.78 -30.97 5.19
CA SER A 412 -8.53 -32.30 4.61
C SER A 412 -7.79 -32.25 3.27
N THR A 413 -7.90 -31.14 2.54
CA THR A 413 -7.22 -30.96 1.25
C THR A 413 -5.70 -30.75 1.48
N PRO A 414 -4.83 -31.55 0.84
CA PRO A 414 -3.38 -31.42 0.96
C PRO A 414 -2.88 -30.01 0.66
N THR A 415 -1.90 -29.53 1.42
CA THR A 415 -1.34 -28.17 1.27
C THR A 415 -0.84 -27.89 -0.14
N ARG A 416 -0.09 -28.82 -0.75
CA ARG A 416 0.39 -28.68 -2.13
C ARG A 416 -0.75 -28.47 -3.13
N GLN A 417 -1.86 -29.20 -2.99
CA GLN A 417 -3.03 -29.03 -3.86
C GLN A 417 -3.67 -27.63 -3.69
N ARG A 418 -3.81 -27.15 -2.45
CA ARG A 418 -4.32 -25.81 -2.16
C ARG A 418 -3.39 -24.71 -2.69
N ALA A 419 -2.09 -24.89 -2.52
CA ALA A 419 -1.08 -23.98 -3.04
C ALA A 419 -1.10 -23.93 -4.57
N GLU A 420 -1.21 -25.08 -5.24
CA GLU A 420 -1.33 -25.13 -6.70
C GLU A 420 -2.59 -24.40 -7.20
N GLU A 421 -3.75 -24.60 -6.56
CA GLU A 421 -4.99 -23.89 -6.89
C GLU A 421 -4.83 -22.37 -6.79
N PHE A 422 -4.27 -21.90 -5.67
CA PHE A 422 -3.96 -20.49 -5.47
C PHE A 422 -2.98 -19.96 -6.51
N LEU A 423 -1.85 -20.64 -6.72
CA LEU A 423 -0.79 -20.16 -7.60
C LEU A 423 -1.19 -20.18 -9.08
N ARG A 424 -1.93 -21.19 -9.54
CA ARG A 424 -2.38 -21.27 -10.95
C ARG A 424 -3.28 -20.10 -11.32
N THR A 425 -4.15 -19.69 -10.41
CA THR A 425 -5.05 -18.56 -10.66
C THR A 425 -4.34 -17.21 -10.53
N ARG A 426 -3.29 -17.09 -9.69
CA ARG A 426 -2.65 -15.81 -9.39
C ARG A 426 -1.43 -15.50 -10.26
N VAL A 427 -0.54 -16.48 -10.48
CA VAL A 427 0.69 -16.29 -11.25
C VAL A 427 0.37 -15.96 -12.72
N ALA A 428 -0.65 -16.61 -13.29
CA ALA A 428 -1.02 -16.45 -14.69
C ALA A 428 -2.06 -15.34 -14.98
N ALA A 429 -2.81 -14.87 -13.96
CA ALA A 429 -3.98 -13.98 -14.14
C ALA A 429 -3.70 -12.73 -14.98
N HIS A 430 -2.50 -12.16 -14.84
CA HIS A 430 -2.14 -10.88 -15.42
C HIS A 430 -0.91 -10.97 -16.32
N ARG A 431 -0.67 -12.15 -16.89
CA ARG A 431 0.45 -12.39 -17.79
C ARG A 431 -0.04 -12.49 -19.23
N VAL A 432 0.78 -12.01 -20.16
CA VAL A 432 0.50 -12.12 -21.58
C VAL A 432 1.54 -13.06 -22.20
N PRO A 433 1.18 -14.30 -22.56
CA PRO A 433 2.10 -15.21 -23.24
C PRO A 433 2.58 -14.63 -24.57
N CYS A 434 3.84 -14.93 -24.92
CA CYS A 434 4.43 -14.55 -26.20
C CYS A 434 5.51 -15.54 -26.62
N ASP A 435 5.89 -15.52 -27.89
CA ASP A 435 7.04 -16.29 -28.37
C ASP A 435 8.32 -15.79 -27.72
N HIS A 436 9.11 -16.71 -27.16
CA HIS A 436 10.35 -16.38 -26.45
C HIS A 436 11.32 -15.54 -27.30
N ASN A 437 11.42 -15.84 -28.60
CA ASN A 437 12.39 -15.23 -29.51
C ASN A 437 13.80 -15.13 -28.89
N ALA A 438 14.22 -16.22 -28.25
CA ALA A 438 15.41 -16.27 -27.42
C ALA A 438 16.70 -16.11 -28.22
N ARG A 439 17.64 -15.34 -27.67
CA ARG A 439 18.90 -14.95 -28.32
C ARG A 439 20.07 -15.08 -27.35
N SER A 440 21.26 -15.20 -27.93
CA SER A 440 22.53 -15.07 -27.20
C SER A 440 23.28 -13.88 -27.81
N TYR A 441 23.70 -12.92 -26.98
CA TYR A 441 24.30 -11.66 -27.45
C TYR A 441 25.79 -11.53 -27.16
N CYS A 442 26.29 -12.20 -26.13
CA CYS A 442 27.69 -12.17 -25.76
C CYS A 442 28.14 -13.59 -25.44
N THR A 443 29.07 -14.13 -26.25
CA THR A 443 29.78 -15.38 -25.96
C THR A 443 31.21 -15.05 -25.60
N ASP A 444 31.63 -15.38 -24.39
CA ASP A 444 33.01 -15.23 -23.94
C ASP A 444 33.50 -16.51 -23.22
N HIS A 445 34.79 -16.55 -22.92
CA HIS A 445 35.39 -17.56 -22.07
C HIS A 445 35.90 -16.92 -20.78
N VAL A 446 35.57 -17.52 -19.65
CA VAL A 446 36.02 -17.09 -18.33
C VAL A 446 36.55 -18.30 -17.58
N ALA A 447 37.82 -18.25 -17.18
CA ALA A 447 38.50 -19.33 -16.47
C ALA A 447 38.30 -20.72 -17.12
N GLY A 448 38.32 -20.78 -18.46
CA GLY A 448 38.18 -22.01 -19.24
C GLY A 448 36.74 -22.48 -19.47
N LEU A 449 35.73 -21.81 -18.89
CA LEU A 449 34.32 -22.07 -19.15
C LEU A 449 33.78 -21.13 -20.22
N ARG A 450 32.84 -21.60 -21.04
CA ARG A 450 32.09 -20.77 -21.99
C ARG A 450 30.95 -20.10 -21.24
N MET A 451 30.73 -18.81 -21.49
CA MET A 451 29.65 -18.04 -20.91
C MET A 451 28.88 -17.32 -22.03
N ASP A 452 27.56 -17.50 -22.04
CA ASP A 452 26.64 -16.88 -22.98
C ASP A 452 25.62 -16.00 -22.23
N ALA A 453 25.51 -14.73 -22.61
CA ALA A 453 24.43 -13.86 -22.13
C ALA A 453 23.16 -14.13 -22.95
N LEU A 454 22.10 -14.60 -22.26
CA LEU A 454 20.83 -15.00 -22.84
C LEU A 454 19.78 -13.92 -22.62
N VAL A 455 18.95 -13.69 -23.64
CA VAL A 455 17.74 -12.87 -23.52
C VAL A 455 16.56 -13.54 -24.22
N TRP A 456 15.35 -13.25 -23.76
CA TRP A 456 14.09 -13.70 -24.37
C TRP A 456 12.96 -12.79 -23.93
N TRP A 457 11.84 -12.81 -24.64
CA TRP A 457 10.61 -12.19 -24.14
C TRP A 457 10.00 -13.07 -23.06
N SER A 458 10.03 -12.59 -21.81
CA SER A 458 9.23 -13.18 -20.73
C SER A 458 7.76 -12.89 -21.01
N GLN A 459 7.48 -11.63 -21.35
CA GLN A 459 6.19 -11.08 -21.79
C GLN A 459 6.42 -10.05 -22.90
N PRO A 460 5.38 -9.61 -23.62
CA PRO A 460 5.48 -8.45 -24.51
C PRO A 460 6.11 -7.26 -23.76
N ASP A 461 7.13 -6.66 -24.38
CA ASP A 461 7.89 -5.52 -23.87
C ASP A 461 8.69 -5.74 -22.57
N LEU A 462 8.76 -6.97 -22.07
CA LEU A 462 9.51 -7.33 -20.86
C LEU A 462 10.46 -8.49 -21.15
N LEU A 463 11.76 -8.20 -21.24
CA LEU A 463 12.79 -9.20 -21.47
C LEU A 463 13.14 -9.93 -20.17
N GLY A 464 13.32 -11.24 -20.28
CA GLY A 464 14.12 -12.01 -19.33
C GLY A 464 15.60 -11.97 -19.71
N HIS A 465 16.46 -12.15 -18.73
CA HIS A 465 17.91 -12.19 -18.89
C HIS A 465 18.53 -13.30 -18.03
N ALA A 466 19.57 -13.94 -18.55
CA ALA A 466 20.36 -14.90 -17.79
C ALA A 466 21.79 -15.00 -18.30
N LEU A 467 22.71 -15.44 -17.45
CA LEU A 467 24.04 -15.88 -17.86
C LEU A 467 24.09 -17.41 -17.88
N ALA A 468 24.35 -17.99 -19.04
CA ALA A 468 24.55 -19.43 -19.19
C ALA A 468 26.05 -19.77 -19.20
N ILE A 469 26.52 -20.49 -18.19
CA ILE A 469 27.89 -20.95 -18.05
C ILE A 469 27.96 -22.45 -18.34
N THR A 470 28.79 -22.83 -19.31
CA THR A 470 28.89 -24.18 -19.84
C THR A 470 30.34 -24.62 -19.99
N ASN A 471 30.56 -25.93 -20.00
CA ASN A 471 31.84 -26.48 -20.44
C ASN A 471 31.95 -26.30 -21.97
N PRO A 472 33.07 -25.77 -22.52
CA PRO A 472 33.19 -25.54 -23.97
C PRO A 472 32.96 -26.80 -24.83
N SER A 473 33.21 -27.99 -24.29
CA SER A 473 32.98 -29.28 -24.94
C SER A 473 31.53 -29.79 -24.85
N ARG A 474 30.69 -29.16 -24.02
CA ARG A 474 29.31 -29.56 -23.75
C ARG A 474 28.40 -28.34 -23.93
N PRO A 475 27.78 -28.16 -25.10
CA PRO A 475 26.92 -27.01 -25.34
C PRO A 475 25.68 -27.05 -24.44
N LEU A 476 25.04 -25.89 -24.22
CA LEU A 476 23.80 -25.81 -23.45
C LEU A 476 22.69 -26.72 -24.02
N ARG A 477 22.62 -26.86 -25.35
CA ARG A 477 21.57 -27.65 -26.02
C ARG A 477 21.64 -29.12 -25.61
N GLY A 478 20.53 -29.66 -25.11
CA GLY A 478 20.36 -31.06 -24.71
C GLY A 478 21.12 -31.45 -23.43
N SER A 479 21.82 -30.51 -22.79
CA SER A 479 22.56 -30.78 -21.56
C SER A 479 21.66 -30.67 -20.32
N PRO A 480 21.99 -31.37 -19.23
CA PRO A 480 21.42 -31.09 -17.92
C PRO A 480 21.71 -29.65 -17.49
N VAL A 481 20.71 -28.97 -16.95
CA VAL A 481 20.83 -27.56 -16.51
C VAL A 481 20.46 -27.42 -15.05
N THR A 482 21.24 -26.61 -14.34
CA THR A 482 20.88 -26.02 -13.06
C THR A 482 20.56 -24.53 -13.28
N LEU A 483 19.29 -24.16 -13.12
CA LEU A 483 18.80 -22.78 -13.15
C LEU A 483 18.98 -22.19 -11.75
N ALA A 484 19.97 -21.33 -11.58
CA ALA A 484 20.32 -20.71 -10.31
C ALA A 484 19.53 -19.42 -10.09
N LEU A 485 18.90 -19.33 -8.92
CA LEU A 485 18.21 -18.17 -8.38
C LEU A 485 18.95 -17.70 -7.13
N TRP A 486 19.54 -16.52 -7.23
CA TRP A 486 20.31 -15.88 -6.16
C TRP A 486 19.79 -14.47 -5.92
N ASP A 487 19.91 -14.00 -4.69
CA ASP A 487 19.65 -12.60 -4.36
C ASP A 487 20.54 -11.69 -5.21
N GLY A 488 19.96 -10.85 -6.06
CA GLY A 488 20.74 -9.99 -6.96
C GLY A 488 21.07 -10.61 -8.33
N GLY A 489 20.66 -11.87 -8.55
CA GLY A 489 20.73 -12.54 -9.85
C GLY A 489 22.13 -12.61 -10.44
N THR A 490 22.27 -12.21 -11.70
CA THR A 490 23.52 -12.25 -12.46
C THR A 490 24.61 -11.35 -11.87
N SER A 491 24.26 -10.31 -11.11
CA SER A 491 25.23 -9.46 -10.41
C SER A 491 26.09 -10.23 -9.40
N GLU A 492 25.54 -11.29 -8.81
CA GLU A 492 26.23 -12.13 -7.81
C GLU A 492 27.04 -13.29 -8.42
N THR A 493 27.08 -13.40 -9.75
CA THR A 493 27.78 -14.50 -10.44
C THR A 493 29.25 -14.64 -10.03
N ARG A 494 29.91 -13.54 -9.71
CA ARG A 494 31.28 -13.56 -9.20
C ARG A 494 31.38 -14.20 -7.81
N GLY A 495 30.47 -13.86 -6.91
CA GLY A 495 30.45 -14.38 -5.53
C GLY A 495 30.28 -15.90 -5.51
N HIS A 496 29.52 -16.44 -6.47
CA HIS A 496 29.24 -17.86 -6.59
C HIS A 496 30.14 -18.63 -7.56
N TRP A 497 31.25 -18.05 -8.03
CA TRP A 497 32.05 -18.65 -9.11
C TRP A 497 32.59 -20.06 -8.80
N SER A 498 32.99 -20.34 -7.55
CA SER A 498 33.45 -21.68 -7.17
C SER A 498 32.32 -22.70 -7.33
N TRP A 499 31.14 -22.39 -6.81
CA TRP A 499 29.95 -23.24 -6.94
C TRP A 499 29.56 -23.46 -8.41
N ILE A 500 29.66 -22.42 -9.25
CA ILE A 500 29.41 -22.53 -10.70
C ILE A 500 30.38 -23.53 -11.33
N ARG A 501 31.67 -23.39 -11.07
CA ARG A 501 32.70 -24.28 -11.63
C ARG A 501 32.47 -25.72 -11.19
N ASP A 502 32.25 -25.94 -9.90
CA ASP A 502 32.07 -27.28 -9.33
C ASP A 502 30.80 -27.94 -9.91
N THR A 503 29.72 -27.18 -10.14
CA THR A 503 28.49 -27.64 -10.80
C THR A 503 28.72 -27.99 -12.28
N VAL A 504 29.51 -27.18 -13.00
CA VAL A 504 29.87 -27.45 -14.40
C VAL A 504 30.78 -28.66 -14.54
N GLU A 505 31.73 -28.84 -13.61
CA GLU A 505 32.59 -30.02 -13.54
C GLU A 505 31.81 -31.30 -13.21
N ALA A 506 30.76 -31.20 -12.37
CA ALA A 506 29.80 -32.28 -12.13
C ALA A 506 28.91 -32.61 -13.36
N GLY A 507 29.07 -31.86 -14.46
CA GLY A 507 28.46 -32.17 -15.75
C GLY A 507 27.14 -31.45 -16.03
N ARG A 508 26.74 -30.46 -15.22
CA ARG A 508 25.54 -29.65 -15.44
C ARG A 508 25.91 -28.27 -15.97
N SER A 509 25.18 -27.76 -16.95
CA SER A 509 25.30 -26.34 -17.32
C SER A 509 24.63 -25.48 -16.24
N VAL A 510 25.18 -24.30 -15.94
CA VAL A 510 24.58 -23.36 -14.99
C VAL A 510 23.94 -22.21 -15.75
N VAL A 511 22.70 -21.87 -15.42
CA VAL A 511 22.02 -20.68 -15.93
C VAL A 511 21.65 -19.80 -14.75
N VAL A 512 22.31 -18.65 -14.60
CA VAL A 512 22.03 -17.68 -13.53
C VAL A 512 20.94 -16.73 -14.03
N LEU A 513 19.79 -16.73 -13.38
CA LEU A 513 18.60 -16.02 -13.85
C LEU A 513 18.43 -14.66 -13.18
N ASP A 514 18.17 -13.63 -13.99
CA ASP A 514 17.57 -12.39 -13.52
C ASP A 514 16.04 -12.47 -13.67
N VAL A 515 15.34 -12.31 -12.55
CA VAL A 515 13.89 -12.04 -12.57
C VAL A 515 13.63 -10.54 -12.69
N SER A 516 12.40 -10.14 -13.02
CA SER A 516 12.04 -8.73 -13.24
C SER A 516 12.49 -7.82 -12.09
N GLY A 517 13.31 -6.81 -12.41
CA GLY A 517 13.82 -5.85 -11.43
C GLY A 517 15.02 -6.33 -10.60
N VAL A 518 15.70 -7.40 -11.02
CA VAL A 518 16.90 -7.97 -10.38
C VAL A 518 18.06 -8.01 -11.39
N GLY A 519 19.30 -7.91 -10.89
CA GLY A 519 20.51 -8.04 -11.69
C GLY A 519 20.57 -7.02 -12.84
N ALA A 520 20.80 -7.49 -14.06
CA ALA A 520 20.83 -6.64 -15.24
C ALA A 520 19.47 -6.01 -15.59
N LEU A 521 18.37 -6.55 -15.05
CA LEU A 521 17.00 -6.05 -15.21
C LEU A 521 16.60 -5.05 -14.12
N ALA A 522 17.52 -4.66 -13.23
CA ALA A 522 17.26 -3.69 -12.18
C ALA A 522 16.88 -2.32 -12.78
N PRO A 523 15.79 -1.69 -12.30
CA PRO A 523 15.30 -0.47 -12.91
C PRO A 523 16.23 0.73 -12.69
N HIS A 524 15.96 1.82 -13.40
CA HIS A 524 16.50 3.14 -13.03
C HIS A 524 15.86 3.64 -11.74
N ASP A 525 16.63 4.36 -10.94
CA ASP A 525 16.09 5.04 -9.75
C ASP A 525 15.05 6.08 -10.19
N LEU A 526 13.90 6.12 -9.50
CA LEU A 526 12.81 7.05 -9.82
C LEU A 526 13.00 8.41 -9.11
N LEU A 527 13.52 8.40 -7.88
CA LEU A 527 13.70 9.58 -7.03
C LEU A 527 15.10 9.58 -6.42
N THR A 528 15.72 10.76 -6.29
CA THR A 528 17.10 10.89 -5.82
C THR A 528 17.19 10.70 -4.31
N GLY A 529 17.62 9.51 -3.84
CA GLY A 529 18.13 9.35 -2.47
C GLY A 529 17.92 8.00 -1.80
N TYR A 530 16.95 7.19 -2.23
CA TYR A 530 16.66 5.88 -1.63
C TYR A 530 17.34 4.75 -2.39
N ALA A 531 17.87 3.75 -1.67
CA ALA A 531 18.37 2.56 -2.35
C ALA A 531 17.21 1.77 -2.99
N PRO A 532 17.43 1.05 -4.10
CA PRO A 532 16.33 0.48 -4.89
C PRO A 532 15.34 -0.42 -4.13
N LYS A 533 15.83 -1.16 -3.13
CA LYS A 533 15.09 -2.14 -2.32
C LYS A 533 14.63 -1.61 -0.95
N GLU A 534 14.91 -0.35 -0.62
CA GLU A 534 14.50 0.27 0.64
C GLU A 534 13.05 0.79 0.57
N PHE A 535 12.51 1.16 1.74
CA PHE A 535 11.28 1.94 1.82
C PHE A 535 11.36 3.18 0.93
N TYR A 536 10.34 3.41 0.11
CA TYR A 536 10.30 4.43 -0.96
C TYR A 536 11.31 4.30 -2.10
N GLY A 537 12.11 3.22 -2.13
CA GLY A 537 12.92 2.85 -3.29
C GLY A 537 12.08 2.49 -4.51
N VAL A 538 12.72 2.37 -5.68
CA VAL A 538 12.00 2.06 -6.94
C VAL A 538 11.26 0.72 -6.91
N ILE A 539 11.78 -0.30 -6.22
CA ILE A 539 11.09 -1.59 -6.09
C ILE A 539 9.83 -1.44 -5.24
N HIS A 540 9.88 -0.65 -4.16
CA HIS A 540 8.70 -0.31 -3.37
C HIS A 540 7.62 0.31 -4.27
N LYS A 541 7.97 1.39 -4.99
CA LYS A 541 7.03 2.10 -5.87
C LYS A 541 6.37 1.19 -6.90
N LEU A 542 7.17 0.39 -7.61
CA LEU A 542 6.66 -0.48 -8.69
C LEU A 542 5.83 -1.66 -8.15
N ALA A 543 6.14 -2.16 -6.95
CA ALA A 543 5.31 -3.16 -6.27
C ALA A 543 3.95 -2.58 -5.86
N ASP A 544 3.91 -1.35 -5.36
CA ASP A 544 2.67 -0.65 -5.02
C ASP A 544 1.83 -0.38 -6.26
N ASP A 545 2.42 0.06 -7.37
CA ASP A 545 1.73 0.24 -8.65
C ASP A 545 1.12 -1.06 -9.17
N LEU A 546 1.80 -2.20 -9.00
CA LEU A 546 1.22 -3.51 -9.30
C LEU A 546 0.05 -3.85 -8.37
N THR A 547 0.13 -3.48 -7.09
CA THR A 547 -0.95 -3.70 -6.12
C THR A 547 -2.22 -2.96 -6.54
N TRP A 548 -2.12 -1.72 -7.03
CA TRP A 548 -3.26 -0.99 -7.64
C TRP A 548 -3.91 -1.75 -8.81
N LEU A 549 -3.13 -2.57 -9.52
CA LEU A 549 -3.55 -3.43 -10.62
C LEU A 549 -3.98 -4.84 -10.20
N ASN A 550 -4.15 -5.09 -8.90
CA ASN A 550 -4.45 -6.40 -8.30
C ASN A 550 -3.38 -7.48 -8.60
N ASP A 551 -2.14 -7.06 -8.80
CA ASP A 551 -0.98 -7.90 -9.11
C ASP A 551 0.13 -7.65 -8.07
N ASN A 552 1.24 -8.37 -8.15
CA ASN A 552 2.40 -8.13 -7.28
C ASN A 552 3.70 -8.67 -7.91
N LEU A 553 4.85 -8.21 -7.40
CA LEU A 553 6.16 -8.61 -7.92
C LEU A 553 6.47 -10.08 -7.71
N ALA A 554 6.07 -10.69 -6.59
CA ALA A 554 6.34 -12.10 -6.34
C ALA A 554 5.70 -13.00 -7.41
N MET A 555 4.45 -12.72 -7.80
CA MET A 555 3.77 -13.43 -8.88
C MET A 555 4.41 -13.17 -10.25
N LEU A 556 4.91 -11.95 -10.50
CA LEU A 556 5.61 -11.63 -11.74
C LEU A 556 6.93 -12.38 -11.85
N ARG A 557 7.70 -12.40 -10.77
CA ARG A 557 9.01 -13.05 -10.70
C ARG A 557 8.89 -14.57 -10.71
N THR A 558 7.88 -15.15 -10.06
CA THR A 558 7.56 -16.58 -10.22
C THR A 558 7.23 -16.92 -11.68
N TYR A 559 6.50 -16.05 -12.38
CA TYR A 559 6.26 -16.24 -13.81
C TYR A 559 7.55 -16.16 -14.64
N ASP A 560 8.47 -15.24 -14.32
CA ASP A 560 9.77 -15.17 -15.02
C ASP A 560 10.58 -16.46 -14.88
N VAL A 561 10.56 -17.12 -13.72
CA VAL A 561 11.21 -18.43 -13.51
C VAL A 561 10.59 -19.50 -14.41
N LEU A 562 9.26 -19.58 -14.47
CA LEU A 562 8.56 -20.52 -15.36
C LEU A 562 8.89 -20.24 -16.83
N ARG A 563 8.92 -18.97 -17.23
CA ARG A 563 9.26 -18.55 -18.60
C ARG A 563 10.71 -18.86 -18.97
N ALA A 564 11.63 -18.76 -18.02
CA ALA A 564 13.01 -19.19 -18.23
C ALA A 564 13.11 -20.71 -18.45
N ALA A 565 12.37 -21.50 -17.66
CA ALA A 565 12.31 -22.95 -17.81
C ALA A 565 11.72 -23.37 -19.18
N ASP A 566 10.61 -22.75 -19.60
CA ASP A 566 10.00 -22.97 -20.92
C ASP A 566 10.98 -22.61 -22.04
N MET A 567 11.65 -21.46 -21.92
CA MET A 567 12.65 -21.02 -22.90
C MET A 567 13.79 -22.04 -23.05
N LEU A 568 14.30 -22.57 -21.94
CA LEU A 568 15.37 -23.58 -21.95
C LEU A 568 14.90 -24.89 -22.61
N ARG A 569 13.66 -25.31 -22.36
CA ARG A 569 13.05 -26.50 -22.97
C ARG A 569 12.89 -26.34 -24.47
N ASP A 570 12.30 -25.22 -24.90
CA ASP A 570 11.92 -25.00 -26.30
C ASP A 570 13.11 -24.67 -27.18
N ARG A 571 13.98 -23.76 -26.72
CA ARG A 571 15.10 -23.26 -27.53
C ARG A 571 16.33 -24.16 -27.46
N TYR A 572 16.56 -24.79 -26.31
CA TYR A 572 17.78 -25.54 -26.01
C TYR A 572 17.52 -27.02 -25.72
N GLU A 573 16.29 -27.53 -25.86
CA GLU A 573 15.97 -28.96 -25.68
C GLU A 573 16.38 -29.52 -24.32
N VAL A 574 16.39 -28.67 -23.28
CA VAL A 574 16.74 -29.06 -21.92
C VAL A 574 15.61 -29.92 -21.33
N ARG A 575 15.91 -31.17 -20.97
CA ARG A 575 14.95 -32.12 -20.37
C ARG A 575 15.22 -32.39 -18.89
N ASP A 576 16.48 -32.36 -18.48
CA ASP A 576 16.90 -32.43 -17.07
C ASP A 576 17.15 -31.00 -16.58
N LEU A 577 16.17 -30.44 -15.87
CA LEU A 577 16.21 -29.11 -15.29
C LEU A 577 16.06 -29.20 -13.77
N THR A 578 17.01 -28.59 -13.07
CA THR A 578 16.94 -28.34 -11.63
C THR A 578 16.88 -26.84 -11.39
N ILE A 579 15.92 -26.36 -10.59
CA ILE A 579 15.97 -25.03 -9.99
C ILE A 579 16.82 -25.14 -8.73
N TYR A 580 17.89 -24.36 -8.66
CA TYR A 580 18.69 -24.18 -7.47
C TYR A 580 18.39 -22.81 -6.87
N ALA A 581 17.76 -22.79 -5.70
CA ALA A 581 17.31 -21.59 -5.02
C ALA A 581 18.13 -21.38 -3.75
N LEU A 582 18.97 -20.34 -3.72
CA LEU A 582 19.76 -20.00 -2.53
C LEU A 582 18.97 -19.04 -1.65
N SER A 583 18.69 -19.44 -0.42
CA SER A 583 18.06 -18.56 0.55
C SER A 583 19.03 -17.48 1.02
N GLY A 584 18.56 -16.24 1.03
CA GLY A 584 19.32 -15.07 1.43
C GLY A 584 18.40 -13.94 1.90
N PRO A 585 18.98 -12.79 2.31
CA PRO A 585 18.24 -11.66 2.89
C PRO A 585 17.13 -11.10 1.99
N ALA A 586 17.30 -11.11 0.67
CA ALA A 586 16.29 -10.61 -0.28
C ALA A 586 15.21 -11.66 -0.59
N ARG A 587 15.37 -12.90 -0.09
CA ARG A 587 14.41 -14.01 -0.10
C ARG A 587 13.99 -14.41 -1.53
N GLU A 588 14.85 -14.22 -2.53
CA GLU A 588 14.52 -14.48 -3.93
C GLU A 588 14.37 -15.99 -4.24
N CYS A 589 14.86 -16.86 -3.35
CA CYS A 589 14.64 -18.31 -3.38
C CYS A 589 13.16 -18.70 -3.48
N MET A 590 12.27 -17.88 -2.92
CA MET A 590 10.84 -18.13 -2.91
C MET A 590 10.26 -18.29 -4.32
N TYR A 591 10.75 -17.53 -5.31
CA TYR A 591 10.19 -17.57 -6.65
C TYR A 591 10.42 -18.94 -7.31
N GLY A 592 11.56 -19.58 -6.98
CA GLY A 592 11.89 -20.93 -7.40
C GLY A 592 11.01 -21.98 -6.74
N ILE A 593 10.75 -21.85 -5.44
CA ILE A 593 9.85 -22.75 -4.69
C ILE A 593 8.42 -22.68 -5.27
N LEU A 594 7.90 -21.46 -5.47
CA LEU A 594 6.57 -21.25 -6.06
C LEU A 594 6.49 -21.74 -7.51
N ALA A 595 7.54 -21.57 -8.30
CA ALA A 595 7.59 -22.07 -9.68
C ALA A 595 7.61 -23.60 -9.73
N ALA A 596 8.40 -24.26 -8.88
CA ALA A 596 8.44 -25.72 -8.78
C ALA A 596 7.09 -26.32 -8.35
N GLN A 597 6.32 -25.61 -7.50
CA GLN A 597 4.96 -26.01 -7.15
C GLN A 597 3.99 -26.01 -8.36
N LEU A 598 4.24 -25.16 -9.37
CA LEU A 598 3.44 -25.08 -10.60
C LEU A 598 3.96 -26.00 -11.72
N ALA A 599 5.23 -26.37 -11.67
CA ALA A 599 5.93 -27.22 -12.63
C ALA A 599 6.60 -28.41 -11.90
N PRO A 600 5.81 -29.40 -11.45
CA PRO A 600 6.28 -30.50 -10.59
C PRO A 600 7.27 -31.45 -11.27
N ASP A 601 7.44 -31.33 -12.59
CA ASP A 601 8.43 -32.06 -13.38
C ASP A 601 9.84 -31.44 -13.31
N ILE A 602 9.98 -30.25 -12.72
CA ILE A 602 11.26 -29.60 -12.47
C ILE A 602 11.76 -29.96 -11.07
N ARG A 603 13.01 -30.44 -10.95
CA ARG A 603 13.61 -30.70 -9.65
C ARG A 603 13.89 -29.38 -8.93
N LEU A 604 13.60 -29.31 -7.64
CA LEU A 604 13.94 -28.18 -6.78
C LEU A 604 15.04 -28.58 -5.79
N GLU A 605 16.10 -27.78 -5.73
CA GLU A 605 17.13 -27.83 -4.71
C GLU A 605 17.16 -26.46 -4.01
N VAL A 606 16.93 -26.45 -2.70
CA VAL A 606 16.99 -25.22 -1.89
C VAL A 606 18.17 -25.32 -0.94
N GLU A 607 19.03 -24.32 -0.95
CA GLU A 607 20.14 -24.20 0.00
C GLU A 607 19.83 -23.08 1.01
N GLY A 608 20.04 -23.37 2.30
CA GLY A 608 19.75 -22.45 3.40
C GLY A 608 18.36 -22.61 4.00
N GLU A 609 18.05 -21.77 4.99
CA GLU A 609 16.77 -21.78 5.69
C GLU A 609 15.68 -21.12 4.82
N VAL A 610 14.58 -21.84 4.57
CA VAL A 610 13.50 -21.37 3.72
C VAL A 610 12.68 -20.33 4.47
N PRO A 611 12.49 -19.12 3.94
CA PRO A 611 11.75 -18.09 4.65
C PRO A 611 10.28 -18.50 4.78
N ALA A 612 9.71 -18.42 5.98
CA ALA A 612 8.27 -18.54 6.16
C ALA A 612 7.60 -17.16 6.12
N TYR A 613 6.41 -17.08 5.53
CA TYR A 613 5.58 -15.88 5.69
C TYR A 613 5.18 -15.71 7.15
N SER A 614 4.91 -16.81 7.86
CA SER A 614 4.47 -16.72 9.24
C SER A 614 5.57 -16.28 10.22
N ASP A 615 6.85 -16.39 9.86
CA ASP A 615 7.97 -15.94 10.71
C ASP A 615 7.97 -14.41 10.81
N TRP A 616 8.12 -13.70 9.70
CA TRP A 616 8.19 -12.23 9.72
C TRP A 616 6.83 -11.57 10.00
N VAL A 617 5.70 -12.23 9.70
CA VAL A 617 4.37 -11.77 10.14
C VAL A 617 4.21 -11.94 11.66
N GLY A 618 4.84 -12.96 12.25
CA GLY A 618 4.84 -13.20 13.70
C GLY A 618 5.94 -12.43 14.46
N GLU A 619 6.86 -11.78 13.77
CA GLU A 619 7.96 -11.03 14.35
C GLU A 619 7.61 -9.54 14.45
N ARG A 620 7.59 -8.99 15.66
CA ARG A 620 7.21 -7.59 15.90
C ARG A 620 8.14 -6.60 15.17
N LEU A 621 9.44 -6.91 15.15
CA LEU A 621 10.48 -6.09 14.51
C LEU A 621 11.21 -6.92 13.45
N TYR A 622 10.57 -7.14 12.31
CA TYR A 622 11.18 -7.83 11.17
C TYR A 622 12.00 -6.88 10.30
N ASP A 623 12.90 -7.42 9.46
CA ASP A 623 13.63 -6.64 8.45
C ASP A 623 12.72 -6.29 7.25
N PRO A 624 12.42 -5.00 7.01
CA PRO A 624 11.56 -4.57 5.92
C PRO A 624 12.27 -4.46 4.57
N GLN A 625 13.59 -4.71 4.50
CA GLN A 625 14.32 -4.61 3.24
C GLN A 625 13.69 -5.53 2.18
N ASN A 626 13.38 -4.98 1.00
CA ASN A 626 12.78 -5.69 -0.13
C ASN A 626 11.42 -6.35 0.16
N ILE A 627 10.74 -6.02 1.28
CA ILE A 627 9.51 -6.72 1.70
C ILE A 627 8.40 -6.66 0.64
N LYS A 628 8.23 -5.51 -0.03
CA LYS A 628 7.23 -5.33 -1.10
C LYS A 628 7.40 -6.28 -2.29
N ALA A 629 8.60 -6.76 -2.52
CA ALA A 629 8.86 -7.68 -3.62
C ALA A 629 8.40 -9.11 -3.35
N ILE A 630 8.21 -9.46 -2.08
CA ILE A 630 7.90 -10.82 -1.62
C ILE A 630 6.45 -10.96 -1.10
N GLU A 631 5.73 -9.86 -0.95
CA GLU A 631 4.34 -9.87 -0.47
C GLU A 631 3.41 -10.67 -1.39
N LEU A 632 2.71 -11.64 -0.81
CA LEU A 632 1.63 -12.38 -1.45
C LEU A 632 0.30 -12.20 -0.69
N PRO A 633 -0.67 -11.45 -1.24
CA PRO A 633 -1.92 -11.18 -0.55
C PRO A 633 -2.72 -12.44 -0.23
N GLY A 634 -2.97 -12.67 1.07
CA GLY A 634 -3.76 -13.79 1.58
C GLY A 634 -3.08 -15.15 1.49
N VAL A 635 -1.77 -15.22 1.24
CA VAL A 635 -1.05 -16.50 1.06
C VAL A 635 -1.24 -17.45 2.25
N LEU A 636 -1.28 -16.93 3.47
CA LEU A 636 -1.43 -17.74 4.69
C LEU A 636 -2.82 -18.37 4.84
N GLU A 637 -3.81 -18.00 4.02
CA GLU A 637 -5.08 -18.75 3.95
C GLU A 637 -4.91 -20.08 3.20
N TRP A 638 -3.85 -20.20 2.40
CA TRP A 638 -3.61 -21.31 1.48
C TRP A 638 -2.42 -22.16 1.89
N PHE A 639 -1.28 -21.57 2.19
CA PHE A 639 -0.08 -22.29 2.62
C PHE A 639 0.90 -21.33 3.31
N ASP A 640 1.87 -21.91 4.00
CA ASP A 640 3.15 -21.23 4.28
C ASP A 640 4.27 -21.83 3.43
N LEU A 641 5.30 -21.05 3.12
CA LEU A 641 6.29 -21.43 2.11
C LEU A 641 7.07 -22.72 2.45
N PRO A 642 7.53 -22.96 3.70
CA PRO A 642 8.18 -24.22 4.06
C PRO A 642 7.27 -25.44 3.90
N GLU A 643 5.94 -25.27 4.01
CA GLU A 643 4.97 -26.36 3.84
C GLU A 643 4.96 -26.93 2.41
N LEU A 644 5.55 -26.22 1.43
CA LEU A 644 5.66 -26.70 0.05
C LEU A 644 6.83 -27.67 -0.18
N LEU A 645 7.76 -27.76 0.77
CA LEU A 645 8.94 -28.62 0.70
C LEU A 645 8.74 -29.96 1.40
N ASP A 646 7.74 -30.07 2.27
CA ASP A 646 7.36 -31.33 2.92
C ASP A 646 6.80 -32.30 1.85
N PRO A 647 7.33 -33.54 1.73
CA PRO A 647 6.94 -34.51 0.70
C PRO A 647 5.44 -34.79 0.55
#